data_AF-A0AAV1PX13-F1
#
_entry.id   AF-A0AAV1PX13-F1
#
_cell.length_a   1.000
_cell.length_b   1.000
_cell.length_c   1.000
_cell.angle_alpha   90.00
_cell.angle_beta   90.00
_cell.angle_gamma   90.00
#
_symmetry.space_group_name_H-M   'P 1'
#
loop_
_entity.id
_entity.type
_entity.pdbx_description
1 polymer ?
#
loop_
_entity_poly.entity_id
_entity_poly.type
_entity_poly.pdbx_seq_one_letter_code
_entity_poly.pdbx_strand_id
1 'polypeptide(L)'
;MASNILNTDEASPASLTDLCLTYVNQNLECFCVKRPDGSLCFREAVLFPQELADQLLAKMATEGLLNDSTVGVFRNCEYLRLRRACIRTARISAEAFQRALCPHRLLELDAARVNADLTIPDILQGLATNKYCQESLQRLVLTGLTMASLEEPIQHRFSSLHGLRSLSLANVDFYDSGLVDVCSLPRLESLDLSNTSITNLSPLLGLKERLRSLTLHQLKRLEMGTAQLLGVIGQLDVLQHLDISDDKQFTSDVARQLLGQPGILPALVSLDVSGRKQVTDAAVKAFVDERPGMTFVGLLATDAGFSDFLSGEGNLKVTGEANETQICEALRRYSEREGFVREALFHLFSLTHVMEKPRPDILKLVVLGMKNHPATLNVQLAASACVFNLTKQDLAAGMPVRLLSTVTQLLLEAMRTFPNHQQLQKNCLLSLCSDRILQEVPFNRFEAAKLVMQWLCNHEDQNMQRMAVAIISILAAKLSTEQTAQLGAELFIVRQLLHIVRQKATQGMVDATLKFTLSALWNLTDESPTTCRHFIENQGLDLFITVLESFPNESSIQQKVLGLLNNIAEVGELHGELMVQGFLDHISTLLHSSEVEVSYFAAGILAHLTSRGEEAWTLTPELRSLLLEQLHDVIMKWPAPECEMVAYRSFNPFFPLLECFHTPGVQLWAAWAMQHVCSKNATRYCSMLLEEGGLQQLEHVHTHPQTHRDVKLLAVSILESLQRHRARTGQPALTHTSRCPPPQ
;
A
#
# COMPACT_ATOMS: atom_id res chain seq x y z
N MET A 1 11.56 24.32 1.41
CA MET A 1 12.47 23.16 1.32
C MET A 1 11.74 21.80 1.30
N ALA A 2 10.43 21.73 0.99
CA ALA A 2 9.73 20.45 0.75
C ALA A 2 10.05 19.83 -0.64
N SER A 3 10.92 20.47 -1.42
CA SER A 3 11.21 20.12 -2.82
C SER A 3 12.18 18.95 -3.02
N ASN A 4 12.85 18.46 -1.96
CA ASN A 4 13.86 17.40 -2.11
C ASN A 4 13.29 15.97 -2.11
N ILE A 5 11.99 15.77 -1.87
CA ILE A 5 11.38 14.43 -1.87
C ILE A 5 11.02 13.95 -3.29
N LEU A 6 10.94 14.87 -4.27
CA LEU A 6 10.50 14.53 -5.64
C LEU A 6 11.61 14.04 -6.59
N ASN A 7 12.88 14.13 -6.18
CA ASN A 7 14.04 13.88 -7.07
C ASN A 7 14.79 12.56 -6.84
N THR A 8 14.28 11.63 -6.01
CA THR A 8 14.81 10.26 -6.03
C THR A 8 14.24 9.52 -7.23
N ASP A 9 15.10 9.21 -8.19
CA ASP A 9 14.77 8.31 -9.29
C ASP A 9 14.48 6.92 -8.70
N GLU A 10 13.21 6.55 -8.57
CA GLU A 10 12.79 5.26 -8.01
C GLU A 10 13.22 4.05 -8.86
N ALA A 11 13.80 4.28 -10.05
CA ALA A 11 14.54 3.26 -10.79
C ALA A 11 15.88 2.89 -10.13
N SER A 12 16.43 3.76 -9.28
CA SER A 12 17.68 3.56 -8.55
C SER A 12 17.45 2.99 -7.14
N PRO A 13 18.37 2.17 -6.59
CA PRO A 13 18.30 1.73 -5.20
C PRO A 13 18.23 2.90 -4.21
N ALA A 14 17.55 2.69 -3.08
CA ALA A 14 17.59 3.65 -1.97
C ALA A 14 19.06 3.92 -1.59
N SER A 15 19.37 5.14 -1.19
CA SER A 15 20.74 5.47 -0.80
C SER A 15 21.18 4.57 0.35
N LEU A 16 22.46 4.20 0.40
CA LEU A 16 23.00 3.41 1.51
C LEU A 16 22.71 4.12 2.85
N THR A 17 22.81 5.44 2.88
CA THR A 17 22.45 6.27 4.04
C THR A 17 21.00 6.04 4.46
N ASP A 18 20.04 6.10 3.52
CA ASP A 18 18.62 5.89 3.85
C ASP A 18 18.35 4.48 4.38
N LEU A 19 18.96 3.46 3.77
CA LEU A 19 18.83 2.08 4.20
C LEU A 19 19.40 1.89 5.61
N CYS A 20 20.59 2.45 5.88
CA CYS A 20 21.22 2.40 7.20
C CYS A 20 20.38 3.13 8.25
N LEU A 21 19.86 4.33 7.95
CA LEU A 21 18.99 5.06 8.87
C LEU A 21 17.67 4.30 9.12
N THR A 22 17.07 3.68 8.11
CA THR A 22 15.88 2.83 8.29
C THR A 22 16.19 1.65 9.20
N TYR A 23 17.34 1.00 8.99
CA TYR A 23 17.76 -0.12 9.84
C TYR A 23 17.99 0.32 11.28
N VAL A 24 18.65 1.46 11.52
CA VAL A 24 18.85 2.02 12.87
C VAL A 24 17.51 2.30 13.53
N ASN A 25 16.58 2.95 12.83
CA ASN A 25 15.25 3.30 13.34
C ASN A 25 14.43 2.06 13.74
N GLN A 26 14.41 1.03 12.89
CA GLN A 26 13.67 -0.21 13.15
C GLN A 26 14.28 -1.05 14.28
N ASN A 27 15.54 -0.81 14.64
CA ASN A 27 16.28 -1.61 15.61
C ASN A 27 16.88 -0.73 16.74
N LEU A 28 16.24 0.40 17.07
CA LEU A 28 16.74 1.32 18.11
C LEU A 28 17.03 0.63 19.45
N GLU A 29 16.23 -0.38 19.82
CA GLU A 29 16.40 -1.15 21.06
C GLU A 29 17.72 -1.95 21.11
N CYS A 30 18.26 -2.35 19.95
CA CYS A 30 19.54 -3.02 19.85
C CYS A 30 20.71 -2.05 20.11
N PHE A 31 20.56 -0.80 19.70
CA PHE A 31 21.62 0.22 19.78
C PHE A 31 21.54 1.10 21.02
N CYS A 32 20.37 1.17 21.66
CA CYS A 32 20.13 2.04 22.81
C CYS A 32 20.03 1.25 24.12
N VAL A 33 20.19 1.99 25.22
CA VAL A 33 19.79 1.61 26.59
C VAL A 33 18.80 2.64 27.12
N LYS A 34 17.92 2.19 28.01
CA LYS A 34 16.91 3.03 28.65
C LYS A 34 17.50 3.65 29.93
N ARG A 35 17.43 4.98 30.04
CA ARG A 35 17.80 5.76 31.23
C ARG A 35 16.76 5.55 32.34
N PRO A 36 17.06 5.93 33.61
CA PRO A 36 16.12 5.80 34.73
C PRO A 36 14.79 6.53 34.52
N ASP A 37 14.81 7.64 33.78
CA ASP A 37 13.61 8.41 33.44
C ASP A 37 12.85 7.86 32.22
N GLY A 38 13.23 6.67 31.74
CA GLY A 38 12.62 5.99 30.62
C GLY A 38 13.10 6.43 29.25
N SER A 39 13.96 7.45 29.14
CA SER A 39 14.47 7.93 27.86
C SER A 39 15.56 7.05 27.26
N LEU A 40 15.62 6.90 25.94
CA LEU A 40 16.68 6.13 25.27
C LEU A 40 17.98 6.94 25.13
N CYS A 41 19.10 6.23 25.11
CA CYS A 41 20.39 6.76 24.66
C CYS A 41 21.22 5.66 24.01
N PHE A 42 22.06 6.00 23.03
CA PHE A 42 22.98 5.03 22.43
C PHE A 42 23.91 4.40 23.48
N ARG A 43 24.16 3.10 23.35
CA ARG A 43 25.07 2.33 24.22
C ARG A 43 26.51 2.81 24.10
N GLU A 44 26.92 3.12 22.87
CA GLU A 44 28.24 3.61 22.55
C GLU A 44 28.20 5.08 22.19
N ALA A 45 29.28 5.79 22.53
CA ALA A 45 29.49 7.18 22.18
C ALA A 45 29.83 7.33 20.68
N VAL A 46 28.81 7.22 19.83
CA VAL A 46 28.97 7.36 18.37
C VAL A 46 28.76 8.82 17.98
N LEU A 47 29.82 9.50 17.55
CA LEU A 47 29.75 10.86 17.03
C LEU A 47 29.09 10.84 15.64
N PHE A 48 27.89 11.37 15.53
CA PHE A 48 27.21 11.56 14.25
C PHE A 48 27.64 12.90 13.65
N PRO A 49 28.02 12.94 12.36
CA PRO A 49 27.96 14.15 11.57
C PRO A 49 26.61 14.85 11.75
N GLN A 50 26.64 16.18 11.83
CA GLN A 50 25.47 17.00 12.12
C GLN A 50 24.31 16.71 11.15
N GLU A 51 24.63 16.55 9.87
CA GLU A 51 23.66 16.25 8.81
C GLU A 51 23.00 14.89 9.01
N LEU A 52 23.73 13.89 9.51
CA LEU A 52 23.19 12.57 9.80
C LEU A 52 22.30 12.59 11.05
N ALA A 53 22.63 13.40 12.06
CA ALA A 53 21.77 13.57 13.24
C ALA A 53 20.43 14.24 12.87
N ASP A 54 20.47 15.29 12.06
CA ASP A 54 19.25 15.94 11.53
C ASP A 54 18.41 14.95 10.71
N GLN A 55 19.04 14.18 9.81
CA GLN A 55 18.37 13.17 8.99
C GLN A 55 17.76 12.05 9.84
N LEU A 56 18.47 11.57 10.87
CA LEU A 56 17.96 10.55 11.78
C LEU A 56 16.69 11.03 12.49
N LEU A 57 16.71 12.23 13.09
CA LEU A 57 15.54 12.79 13.77
C LEU A 57 14.36 12.96 12.79
N ALA A 58 14.61 13.54 11.61
CA ALA A 58 13.57 13.75 10.60
C ALA A 58 12.97 12.43 10.13
N LYS A 59 13.80 11.39 9.95
CA LYS A 59 13.33 10.07 9.55
C LYS A 59 12.51 9.39 10.64
N MET A 60 12.95 9.48 11.89
CA MET A 60 12.17 9.01 13.04
C MET A 60 10.81 9.70 13.14
N ALA A 61 10.73 11.00 12.81
CA ALA A 61 9.46 11.73 12.74
C ALA A 61 8.56 11.17 11.63
N THR A 62 9.09 10.99 10.42
CA THR A 62 8.31 10.46 9.28
C THR A 62 7.85 9.01 9.46
N GLU A 63 8.58 8.20 10.21
CA GLU A 63 8.23 6.82 10.53
C GLU A 63 7.34 6.70 11.78
N GLY A 64 6.95 7.84 12.40
CA GLY A 64 6.08 7.86 13.57
C GLY A 64 6.70 7.30 14.85
N LEU A 65 8.04 7.27 14.93
CA LEU A 65 8.79 6.67 16.04
C LEU A 65 9.09 7.65 17.18
N LEU A 66 8.92 8.96 16.95
CA LEU A 66 9.24 9.97 17.96
C LEU A 66 8.20 10.01 19.09
N ASN A 67 8.69 9.72 20.29
CA ASN A 67 8.01 9.86 21.56
C ASN A 67 9.00 10.25 22.67
N ASP A 68 8.51 10.47 23.90
CA ASP A 68 9.33 10.87 25.05
C ASP A 68 10.56 9.98 25.30
N SER A 69 10.42 8.68 25.01
CA SER A 69 11.51 7.72 25.13
C SER A 69 12.54 7.93 24.02
N THR A 70 12.11 7.89 22.75
CA THR A 70 13.01 7.87 21.59
C THR A 70 13.66 9.22 21.29
N VAL A 71 12.98 10.34 21.54
CA VAL A 71 13.58 11.69 21.40
C VAL A 71 14.74 11.89 22.39
N GLY A 72 14.76 11.11 23.48
CA GLY A 72 15.84 11.06 24.47
C GLY A 72 17.23 10.79 23.91
N VAL A 73 17.31 10.15 22.74
CA VAL A 73 18.57 9.86 22.03
C VAL A 73 19.34 11.16 21.74
N PHE A 74 18.63 12.25 21.45
CA PHE A 74 19.21 13.54 21.07
C PHE A 74 19.59 14.43 22.25
N ARG A 75 19.42 13.99 23.50
CA ARG A 75 19.82 14.78 24.68
C ARG A 75 21.33 15.05 24.77
N ASN A 76 22.15 14.22 24.11
CA ASN A 76 23.60 14.40 24.15
C ASN A 76 24.10 15.22 22.94
N CYS A 77 24.29 16.52 23.16
CA CYS A 77 24.79 17.46 22.16
C CYS A 77 26.29 17.29 21.82
N GLU A 78 27.02 16.42 22.51
CA GLU A 78 28.40 16.11 22.12
C GLU A 78 28.42 15.17 20.91
N TYR A 79 27.53 14.18 20.88
CA TYR A 79 27.51 13.11 19.87
C TYR A 79 26.46 13.29 18.77
N LEU A 80 25.31 13.90 19.07
CA LEU A 80 24.18 14.03 18.15
C LEU A 80 23.74 15.49 18.03
N ARG A 81 24.59 16.32 17.41
CA ARG A 81 24.32 17.76 17.27
C ARG A 81 23.23 18.00 16.24
N LEU A 82 22.18 18.70 16.64
CA LEU A 82 21.11 19.12 15.75
C LEU A 82 21.29 20.59 15.36
N ARG A 83 21.06 20.89 14.06
CA ARG A 83 20.84 22.26 13.58
C ARG A 83 19.46 22.41 12.95
N ARG A 84 18.91 21.35 12.35
CA ARG A 84 17.56 21.34 11.79
C ARG A 84 16.79 20.22 12.45
N ALA A 85 15.88 20.59 13.35
CA ALA A 85 15.04 19.64 14.04
C ALA A 85 13.68 19.53 13.33
N CYS A 86 13.33 18.33 12.85
CA CYS A 86 11.99 18.03 12.36
C CYS A 86 11.35 17.00 13.30
N ILE A 87 10.31 17.44 14.00
CA ILE A 87 9.52 16.62 14.93
C ILE A 87 8.06 16.53 14.51
N ARG A 88 7.80 16.71 13.21
CA ARG A 88 6.45 16.68 12.65
C ARG A 88 5.69 15.44 13.11
N THR A 89 4.44 15.61 13.54
CA THR A 89 3.56 14.52 14.02
C THR A 89 4.10 13.68 15.19
N ALA A 90 5.17 14.13 15.87
CA ALA A 90 5.71 13.45 17.03
C ALA A 90 4.71 13.45 18.21
N ARG A 91 4.87 12.48 19.10
CA ARG A 91 4.10 12.37 20.35
C ARG A 91 5.01 12.61 21.54
N ILE A 92 5.38 13.87 21.76
CA ILE A 92 6.35 14.26 22.80
C ILE A 92 5.73 15.25 23.79
N SER A 93 6.18 15.20 25.04
CA SER A 93 5.83 16.16 26.09
C SER A 93 6.72 17.41 26.04
N ALA A 94 6.24 18.50 26.67
CA ALA A 94 7.02 19.72 26.89
C ALA A 94 8.36 19.44 27.58
N GLU A 95 8.39 18.56 28.57
CA GLU A 95 9.61 18.19 29.29
C GLU A 95 10.60 17.44 28.38
N ALA A 96 10.12 16.48 27.59
CA ALA A 96 10.96 15.75 26.65
C ALA A 96 11.54 16.67 25.56
N PHE A 97 10.72 17.58 25.02
CA PHE A 97 11.15 18.62 24.08
C PHE A 97 12.25 19.51 24.69
N GLN A 98 12.02 20.01 25.90
CA GLN A 98 12.95 20.90 26.58
C GLN A 98 14.30 20.23 26.84
N ARG A 99 14.30 18.96 27.28
CA ARG A 99 15.54 18.23 27.59
C ARG A 99 16.30 17.78 26.35
N ALA A 100 15.60 17.41 25.27
CA ALA A 100 16.21 16.81 24.09
C ALA A 100 16.58 17.80 23.00
N LEU A 101 15.79 18.86 22.79
CA LEU A 101 15.92 19.74 21.62
C LEU A 101 16.40 21.15 21.96
N CYS A 102 15.95 21.72 23.07
CA CYS A 102 16.35 23.08 23.47
C CYS A 102 17.84 23.28 23.76
N PRO A 103 18.64 22.28 24.20
CA PRO A 103 20.08 22.47 24.39
C PRO A 103 20.87 22.64 23.08
N HIS A 104 20.30 22.26 21.92
CA HIS A 104 20.97 22.37 20.63
C HIS A 104 21.01 23.81 20.11
N ARG A 105 21.89 24.08 19.13
CA ARG A 105 21.98 25.39 18.46
C ARG A 105 21.18 25.37 17.17
N LEU A 106 19.85 25.33 17.31
CA LEU A 106 18.94 25.15 16.19
C LEU A 106 18.96 26.38 15.26
N LEU A 107 18.98 26.12 13.96
CA LEU A 107 18.72 27.06 12.88
C LEU A 107 17.27 26.92 12.38
N GLU A 108 16.75 25.70 12.38
CA GLU A 108 15.39 25.40 11.94
C GLU A 108 14.72 24.44 12.92
N LEU A 109 13.45 24.71 13.25
CA LEU A 109 12.56 23.80 13.96
C LEU A 109 11.26 23.67 13.18
N ASP A 110 10.95 22.46 12.74
CA ASP A 110 9.64 22.07 12.22
C ASP A 110 8.91 21.20 13.25
N ALA A 111 7.93 21.82 13.91
CA ALA A 111 7.09 21.18 14.91
C ALA A 111 5.65 20.96 14.40
N ALA A 112 5.41 20.98 13.09
CA ALA A 112 4.07 20.90 12.53
C ALA A 112 3.30 19.65 13.03
N ARG A 113 2.05 19.86 13.47
CA ARG A 113 1.09 18.81 13.86
C ARG A 113 1.60 17.84 14.93
N VAL A 114 2.51 18.28 15.81
CA VAL A 114 2.84 17.54 17.04
C VAL A 114 1.58 17.37 17.91
N ASN A 115 1.57 16.35 18.78
CA ASN A 115 0.48 16.11 19.73
C ASN A 115 0.14 17.35 20.58
N ALA A 116 -1.09 17.38 21.10
CA ALA A 116 -1.61 18.51 21.87
C ALA A 116 -0.88 18.78 23.20
N ASP A 117 -0.10 17.82 23.71
CA ASP A 117 0.65 17.95 24.98
C ASP A 117 1.92 18.81 24.85
N LEU A 118 2.31 19.18 23.62
CA LEU A 118 3.36 20.16 23.37
C LEU A 118 2.74 21.40 22.70
N THR A 119 2.54 22.44 23.49
CA THR A 119 1.88 23.67 23.03
C THR A 119 2.89 24.67 22.43
N ILE A 120 2.39 25.68 21.73
CA ILE A 120 3.23 26.78 21.24
C ILE A 120 3.95 27.50 22.40
N PRO A 121 3.30 27.87 23.52
CA PRO A 121 3.98 28.41 24.69
C PRO A 121 5.13 27.55 25.20
N ASP A 122 4.96 26.23 25.29
CA ASP A 122 6.01 25.31 25.76
C ASP A 122 7.24 25.34 24.85
N ILE A 123 7.01 25.34 23.53
CA ILE A 123 8.09 25.43 22.53
C ILE A 123 8.81 26.77 22.66
N LEU A 124 8.07 27.88 22.73
CA LEU A 124 8.66 29.21 22.85
C LEU A 124 9.44 29.36 24.14
N GLN A 125 8.89 28.89 25.27
CA GLN A 125 9.56 28.92 26.57
C GLN A 125 10.82 28.06 26.56
N GLY A 126 10.74 26.84 26.05
CA GLY A 126 11.87 25.93 25.91
C GLY A 126 13.00 26.53 25.07
N LEU A 127 12.68 27.04 23.88
CA LEU A 127 13.67 27.69 23.01
C LEU A 127 14.28 28.93 23.66
N ALA A 128 13.47 29.72 24.38
CA ALA A 128 13.95 30.89 25.10
C ALA A 128 14.89 30.56 26.26
N THR A 129 14.93 29.32 26.78
CA THR A 129 15.94 28.95 27.79
C THR A 129 17.37 28.94 27.25
N ASN A 130 17.55 28.83 25.93
CA ASN A 130 18.86 28.80 25.28
C ASN A 130 19.13 30.10 24.52
N LYS A 131 20.06 30.91 25.03
CA LYS A 131 20.48 32.17 24.39
C LYS A 131 20.97 31.97 22.95
N TYR A 132 21.59 30.84 22.63
CA TYR A 132 22.01 30.56 21.25
C TYR A 132 20.80 30.42 20.33
N CYS A 133 19.75 29.70 20.74
CA CYS A 133 18.53 29.56 19.95
C CYS A 133 17.84 30.90 19.68
N GLN A 134 17.82 31.81 20.67
CA GLN A 134 17.24 33.15 20.51
C GLN A 134 17.91 33.93 19.36
N GLU A 135 19.22 33.76 19.16
CA GLU A 135 19.99 34.46 18.12
C GLU A 135 20.13 33.67 16.81
N SER A 136 20.14 32.33 16.89
CA SER A 136 20.46 31.44 15.76
C SER A 136 19.25 30.90 15.03
N LEU A 137 18.09 30.76 15.68
CA LEU A 137 16.92 30.14 15.08
C LEU A 137 16.36 31.06 14.00
N GLN A 138 16.38 30.59 12.75
CA GLN A 138 15.95 31.35 11.57
C GLN A 138 14.57 30.92 11.07
N ARG A 139 14.21 29.65 11.25
CA ARG A 139 12.93 29.09 10.77
C ARG A 139 12.20 28.37 11.89
N LEU A 140 10.94 28.72 12.10
CA LEU A 140 10.05 28.10 13.07
C LEU A 140 8.70 27.77 12.42
N VAL A 141 8.35 26.49 12.37
CA VAL A 141 7.07 26.01 11.83
C VAL A 141 6.25 25.42 12.98
N LEU A 142 5.10 26.03 13.27
CA LEU A 142 4.18 25.68 14.36
C LEU A 142 2.79 25.29 13.82
N THR A 143 2.74 24.81 12.58
CA THR A 143 1.49 24.57 11.87
C THR A 143 0.61 23.54 12.59
N GLY A 144 -0.64 23.90 12.90
CA GLY A 144 -1.62 23.01 13.50
C GLY A 144 -1.40 22.69 14.99
N LEU A 145 -0.66 23.52 15.71
CA LEU A 145 -0.43 23.37 17.16
C LEU A 145 -1.46 24.13 17.97
N THR A 146 -1.60 23.74 19.24
CA THR A 146 -2.46 24.38 20.23
C THR A 146 -1.77 25.60 20.86
N MET A 147 -2.57 26.65 21.09
CA MET A 147 -2.14 27.85 21.84
C MET A 147 -2.42 27.76 23.34
N ALA A 148 -3.34 26.88 23.77
CA ALA A 148 -3.85 26.86 25.13
C ALA A 148 -2.93 26.08 26.08
N SER A 149 -2.38 26.76 27.08
CA SER A 149 -2.02 26.17 28.37
C SER A 149 -3.11 26.57 29.37
N LEU A 150 -3.57 25.63 30.21
CA LEU A 150 -4.74 25.79 31.09
C LEU A 150 -4.49 26.73 32.29
N GLU A 151 -3.26 27.20 32.50
CA GLU A 151 -2.85 27.71 33.83
C GLU A 151 -2.39 29.18 33.87
N GLU A 152 -2.06 29.85 32.76
CA GLU A 152 -1.55 31.25 32.80
C GLU A 152 -2.04 32.13 31.64
N PRO A 153 -2.18 33.47 31.84
CA PRO A 153 -2.41 34.41 30.75
C PRO A 153 -1.27 34.32 29.74
N ILE A 154 -1.59 33.87 28.52
CA ILE A 154 -0.62 33.57 27.47
C ILE A 154 0.13 34.85 27.10
N GLN A 155 1.33 35.01 27.64
CA GLN A 155 2.25 36.04 27.19
C GLN A 155 2.97 35.50 25.95
N HIS A 156 2.56 35.97 24.77
CA HIS A 156 3.26 35.65 23.52
C HIS A 156 4.72 36.17 23.63
N ARG A 157 5.70 35.28 23.43
CA ARG A 157 7.14 35.61 23.52
C ARG A 157 7.88 35.32 22.22
N PHE A 158 7.22 35.48 21.08
CA PHE A 158 7.89 35.35 19.78
C PHE A 158 9.03 36.35 19.65
N SER A 159 8.84 37.57 20.16
CA SER A 159 9.84 38.64 20.19
C SER A 159 11.19 38.27 20.82
N SER A 160 11.24 37.23 21.66
CA SER A 160 12.49 36.70 22.24
C SER A 160 13.41 36.00 21.23
N LEU A 161 12.88 35.57 20.07
CA LEU A 161 13.61 34.86 19.03
C LEU A 161 14.15 35.85 17.99
N HIS A 162 15.10 36.68 18.38
CA HIS A 162 15.66 37.77 17.56
C HIS A 162 16.28 37.33 16.22
N GLY A 163 16.71 36.07 16.12
CA GLY A 163 17.24 35.47 14.89
C GLY A 163 16.18 35.12 13.84
N LEU A 164 14.90 35.13 14.19
CA LEU A 164 13.84 34.51 13.40
C LEU A 164 13.58 35.28 12.10
N ARG A 165 13.63 34.56 10.98
CA ARG A 165 13.40 35.05 9.62
C ARG A 165 12.14 34.50 8.99
N SER A 166 11.74 33.29 9.35
CA SER A 166 10.55 32.62 8.82
C SER A 166 9.74 32.01 9.94
N LEU A 167 8.46 32.38 10.02
CA LEU A 167 7.50 31.88 10.99
C LEU A 167 6.24 31.40 10.27
N SER A 168 5.83 30.16 10.52
CA SER A 168 4.50 29.66 10.11
C SER A 168 3.65 29.34 11.34
N LEU A 169 2.49 29.97 11.39
CA LEU A 169 1.41 29.79 12.36
C LEU A 169 0.15 29.24 11.68
N ALA A 170 0.32 28.55 10.54
CA ALA A 170 -0.80 28.05 9.78
C ALA A 170 -1.68 27.08 10.60
N ASN A 171 -3.00 27.15 10.46
CA ASN A 171 -3.95 26.29 11.19
C ASN A 171 -3.85 26.39 12.72
N VAL A 172 -3.43 27.54 13.27
CA VAL A 172 -3.39 27.81 14.71
C VAL A 172 -4.52 28.75 15.09
N ASP A 173 -5.10 28.57 16.29
CA ASP A 173 -6.04 29.53 16.89
C ASP A 173 -5.30 30.78 17.39
N PHE A 174 -4.79 31.55 16.43
CA PHE A 174 -3.97 32.74 16.62
C PHE A 174 -4.78 34.02 16.32
N TYR A 175 -4.57 35.06 17.13
CA TYR A 175 -5.37 36.28 17.18
C TYR A 175 -4.49 37.54 17.14
N ASP A 176 -5.13 38.71 17.02
CA ASP A 176 -4.50 40.03 16.87
C ASP A 176 -3.42 40.34 17.91
N SER A 177 -3.62 39.96 19.18
CA SER A 177 -2.65 40.22 20.26
C SER A 177 -1.29 39.54 20.00
N GLY A 178 -1.32 38.32 19.47
CA GLY A 178 -0.11 37.60 19.09
C GLY A 178 0.55 38.21 17.85
N LEU A 179 -0.24 38.71 16.90
CA LEU A 179 0.29 39.32 15.68
C LEU A 179 1.15 40.56 16.00
N VAL A 180 0.76 41.37 16.98
CA VAL A 180 1.54 42.53 17.44
C VAL A 180 2.93 42.10 17.93
N ASP A 181 3.01 41.03 18.73
CA ASP A 181 4.28 40.48 19.22
C ASP A 181 5.15 39.96 18.06
N VAL A 182 4.57 39.20 17.13
CA VAL A 182 5.27 38.71 15.93
C VAL A 182 5.81 39.85 15.07
N CYS A 183 5.03 40.93 14.90
CA CYS A 183 5.44 42.09 14.09
C CYS A 183 6.56 42.93 14.73
N SER A 184 6.95 42.65 15.98
CA SER A 184 8.11 43.26 16.64
C SER A 184 9.43 42.55 16.33
N LEU A 185 9.41 41.40 15.65
CA LEU A 185 10.60 40.63 15.32
C LEU A 185 11.52 41.39 14.35
N PRO A 186 12.81 41.59 14.69
CA PRO A 186 13.69 42.49 13.95
C PRO A 186 14.16 41.94 12.60
N ARG A 187 14.07 40.63 12.37
CA ARG A 187 14.61 39.95 11.18
C ARG A 187 13.57 39.14 10.40
N LEU A 188 12.29 39.27 10.75
CA LEU A 188 11.25 38.47 10.12
C LEU A 188 11.04 38.88 8.66
N GLU A 189 11.26 37.95 7.74
CA GLU A 189 11.17 38.12 6.29
C GLU A 189 10.03 37.30 5.68
N SER A 190 9.58 36.24 6.35
CA SER A 190 8.53 35.34 5.90
C SER A 190 7.55 35.04 7.01
N LEU A 191 6.27 35.31 6.77
CA LEU A 191 5.20 35.08 7.73
C LEU A 191 4.01 34.38 7.06
N ASP A 192 3.59 33.28 7.67
CA ASP A 192 2.42 32.51 7.24
C ASP A 192 1.37 32.47 8.36
N LEU A 193 0.21 33.06 8.05
CA LEU A 193 -0.95 33.24 8.92
C LEU A 193 -2.15 32.44 8.43
N SER A 194 -1.94 31.43 7.58
CA SER A 194 -3.02 30.68 6.96
C SER A 194 -3.98 30.08 8.00
N ASN A 195 -5.29 30.10 7.76
CA ASN A 195 -6.28 29.48 8.66
C ASN A 195 -6.24 29.96 10.12
N THR A 196 -5.75 31.18 10.37
CA THR A 196 -5.79 31.84 11.69
C THR A 196 -7.07 32.64 11.91
N SER A 197 -7.27 33.12 13.13
CA SER A 197 -8.45 33.89 13.57
C SER A 197 -8.15 35.39 13.73
N ILE A 198 -7.13 35.89 13.02
CA ILE A 198 -6.80 37.32 12.97
C ILE A 198 -7.94 38.10 12.30
N THR A 199 -8.34 39.22 12.92
CA THR A 199 -9.38 40.10 12.38
C THR A 199 -8.80 41.36 11.75
N ASN A 200 -7.61 41.80 12.19
CA ASN A 200 -6.94 43.01 11.71
C ASN A 200 -5.44 42.78 11.40
N LEU A 201 -5.03 43.10 10.17
CA LEU A 201 -3.66 42.94 9.67
C LEU A 201 -2.79 44.20 9.76
N SER A 202 -3.32 45.32 10.27
CA SER A 202 -2.57 46.58 10.43
C SER A 202 -1.21 46.44 11.14
N PRO A 203 -1.01 45.54 12.13
CA PRO A 203 0.31 45.34 12.75
C PRO A 203 1.43 44.94 11.77
N LEU A 204 1.10 44.34 10.61
CA LEU A 204 2.08 43.98 9.58
C LEU A 204 2.89 45.18 9.06
N LEU A 205 2.37 46.41 9.21
CA LEU A 205 3.09 47.63 8.84
C LEU A 205 4.39 47.82 9.66
N GLY A 206 4.51 47.20 10.84
CA GLY A 206 5.77 47.15 11.60
C GLY A 206 6.89 46.39 10.87
N LEU A 207 6.52 45.53 9.91
CA LEU A 207 7.44 44.71 9.11
C LEU A 207 7.65 45.25 7.68
N LYS A 208 7.07 46.41 7.34
CA LYS A 208 7.03 46.94 5.96
C LYS A 208 8.37 47.02 5.24
N GLU A 209 9.46 47.27 5.98
CA GLU A 209 10.81 47.45 5.43
C GLU A 209 11.55 46.11 5.20
N ARG A 210 10.98 44.98 5.63
CA ARG A 210 11.69 43.68 5.68
C ARG A 210 10.87 42.47 5.25
N LEU A 211 9.54 42.52 5.31
CA LEU A 211 8.69 41.39 5.00
C LEU A 211 8.71 41.10 3.49
N ARG A 212 9.25 39.94 3.10
CA ARG A 212 9.40 39.50 1.72
C ARG A 212 8.35 38.47 1.31
N SER A 213 7.82 37.70 2.26
CA SER A 213 6.82 36.67 1.99
C SER A 213 5.70 36.72 3.00
N LEU A 214 4.46 36.79 2.50
CA LEU A 214 3.25 36.81 3.32
C LEU A 214 2.23 35.80 2.77
N THR A 215 1.80 34.87 3.61
CA THR A 215 0.77 33.88 3.28
C THR A 215 -0.46 34.08 4.17
N LEU A 216 -1.59 34.39 3.54
CA LEU A 216 -2.88 34.69 4.16
C LEU A 216 -3.97 33.72 3.68
N HIS A 217 -3.59 32.48 3.39
CA HIS A 217 -4.52 31.49 2.85
C HIS A 217 -5.65 31.19 3.85
N GLN A 218 -6.91 31.34 3.43
CA GLN A 218 -8.10 31.10 4.26
C GLN A 218 -8.09 31.76 5.66
N LEU A 219 -8.00 33.09 5.77
CA LEU A 219 -8.19 33.74 7.08
C LEU A 219 -9.65 33.56 7.58
N LYS A 220 -9.82 32.99 8.78
CA LYS A 220 -11.15 32.56 9.26
C LYS A 220 -12.06 33.71 9.69
N ARG A 221 -11.48 34.81 10.20
CA ARG A 221 -12.22 35.89 10.87
C ARG A 221 -11.80 37.29 10.42
N LEU A 222 -11.22 37.44 9.24
CA LEU A 222 -10.80 38.76 8.77
C LEU A 222 -12.01 39.70 8.68
N GLU A 223 -12.02 40.77 9.47
CA GLU A 223 -13.10 41.77 9.50
C GLU A 223 -12.81 42.97 8.59
N MET A 224 -11.56 43.09 8.12
CA MET A 224 -11.15 44.15 7.21
C MET A 224 -11.87 44.04 5.86
N GLY A 225 -12.45 45.15 5.40
CA GLY A 225 -12.97 45.26 4.04
C GLY A 225 -11.84 45.28 3.00
N THR A 226 -12.15 44.98 1.73
CA THR A 226 -11.16 44.91 0.64
C THR A 226 -10.23 46.12 0.60
N ALA A 227 -10.78 47.34 0.66
CA ALA A 227 -9.98 48.57 0.62
C ALA A 227 -9.02 48.71 1.82
N GLN A 228 -9.43 48.29 3.02
CA GLN A 228 -8.57 48.31 4.21
C GLN A 228 -7.46 47.28 4.10
N LEU A 229 -7.77 46.07 3.64
CA LEU A 229 -6.80 45.02 3.41
C LEU A 229 -5.74 45.47 2.40
N LEU A 230 -6.17 45.96 1.23
CA LEU A 230 -5.29 46.49 0.18
C LEU A 230 -4.47 47.70 0.66
N GLY A 231 -5.06 48.56 1.51
CA GLY A 231 -4.36 49.68 2.13
C GLY A 231 -3.23 49.27 3.07
N VAL A 232 -3.33 48.10 3.71
CA VAL A 232 -2.24 47.54 4.54
C VAL A 232 -1.22 46.83 3.68
N ILE A 233 -1.64 45.86 2.86
CA ILE A 233 -0.68 45.05 2.07
C ILE A 233 0.03 45.91 1.03
N GLY A 234 -0.63 46.92 0.46
CA GLY A 234 -0.06 47.81 -0.54
C GLY A 234 1.08 48.69 -0.02
N GLN A 235 1.25 48.81 1.30
CA GLN A 235 2.40 49.51 1.92
C GLN A 235 3.61 48.61 2.16
N LEU A 236 3.52 47.31 1.85
CA LEU A 236 4.61 46.36 1.99
C LEU A 236 5.46 46.36 0.70
N ASP A 237 6.14 47.46 0.43
CA ASP A 237 6.79 47.73 -0.87
C ASP A 237 7.88 46.72 -1.26
N VAL A 238 8.50 46.06 -0.28
CA VAL A 238 9.54 45.04 -0.47
C VAL A 238 9.00 43.60 -0.56
N LEU A 239 7.68 43.42 -0.52
CA LEU A 239 7.04 42.11 -0.55
C LEU A 239 7.23 41.46 -1.93
N GLN A 240 7.77 40.24 -1.91
CA GLN A 240 8.11 39.46 -3.10
C GLN A 240 7.12 38.32 -3.35
N HIS A 241 6.58 37.74 -2.27
CA HIS A 241 5.63 36.63 -2.33
C HIS A 241 4.37 36.99 -1.54
N LEU A 242 3.23 36.96 -2.21
CA LEU A 242 1.92 37.16 -1.60
C LEU A 242 1.01 35.99 -1.95
N ASP A 243 0.39 35.40 -0.94
CA ASP A 243 -0.66 34.41 -1.11
C ASP A 243 -1.90 34.86 -0.35
N ILE A 244 -2.98 35.10 -1.09
CA ILE A 244 -4.32 35.44 -0.57
C ILE A 244 -5.37 34.42 -1.03
N SER A 245 -4.93 33.21 -1.36
CA SER A 245 -5.76 32.12 -1.88
C SER A 245 -6.80 31.63 -0.87
N ASP A 246 -7.92 31.12 -1.36
CA ASP A 246 -9.05 30.72 -0.50
C ASP A 246 -10.02 29.77 -1.23
N ASP A 247 -9.99 28.48 -0.86
CA ASP A 247 -10.88 27.43 -1.38
C ASP A 247 -12.24 27.35 -0.66
N LYS A 248 -12.56 28.27 0.26
CA LYS A 248 -13.84 28.29 1.02
C LYS A 248 -14.69 29.53 0.74
N GLN A 249 -14.08 30.70 0.50
CA GLN A 249 -14.80 31.96 0.28
C GLN A 249 -14.66 32.48 -1.16
N PHE A 250 -15.55 31.99 -2.01
CA PHE A 250 -15.56 32.28 -3.45
C PHE A 250 -16.07 33.67 -3.85
N THR A 251 -16.46 34.54 -2.90
CA THR A 251 -17.19 35.80 -3.18
C THR A 251 -16.40 37.08 -2.92
N SER A 252 -15.14 36.99 -2.47
CA SER A 252 -14.31 38.17 -2.21
C SER A 252 -13.80 38.80 -3.50
N ASP A 253 -13.91 40.12 -3.63
CA ASP A 253 -13.41 40.88 -4.77
C ASP A 253 -11.95 41.38 -4.59
N VAL A 254 -11.27 40.95 -3.53
CA VAL A 254 -9.90 41.35 -3.18
C VAL A 254 -8.93 41.06 -4.33
N ALA A 255 -8.97 39.88 -4.93
CA ALA A 255 -8.07 39.52 -6.04
C ALA A 255 -8.31 40.43 -7.25
N ARG A 256 -9.58 40.67 -7.60
CA ARG A 256 -9.96 41.55 -8.71
C ARG A 256 -9.51 42.99 -8.47
N GLN A 257 -9.70 43.53 -7.27
CA GLN A 257 -9.25 44.89 -6.92
C GLN A 257 -7.72 45.00 -6.88
N LEU A 258 -7.02 44.00 -6.33
CA LEU A 258 -5.56 43.94 -6.30
C LEU A 258 -4.96 43.98 -7.71
N LEU A 259 -5.45 43.12 -8.62
CA LEU A 259 -4.98 43.04 -10.00
C LEU A 259 -5.28 44.32 -10.80
N GLY A 260 -6.33 45.05 -10.42
CA GLY A 260 -6.73 46.31 -11.07
C GLY A 260 -6.09 47.57 -10.49
N GLN A 261 -5.32 47.48 -9.40
CA GLN A 261 -4.71 48.64 -8.75
C GLN A 261 -3.31 48.91 -9.30
N PRO A 262 -3.09 50.02 -10.04
CA PRO A 262 -1.78 50.28 -10.66
C PRO A 262 -0.68 50.50 -9.61
N GLY A 263 0.50 49.92 -9.85
CA GLY A 263 1.70 50.16 -9.04
C GLY A 263 1.70 49.55 -7.63
N ILE A 264 0.65 48.82 -7.22
CA ILE A 264 0.62 48.12 -5.92
C ILE A 264 1.67 47.00 -5.88
N LEU A 265 2.41 46.85 -4.76
CA LEU A 265 3.39 45.77 -4.59
C LEU A 265 4.42 45.70 -5.75
N PRO A 266 5.28 46.72 -5.92
CA PRO A 266 6.18 46.82 -7.06
C PRO A 266 7.26 45.73 -7.11
N ALA A 267 7.62 45.16 -5.95
CA ALA A 267 8.67 44.12 -5.85
C ALA A 267 8.13 42.67 -5.99
N LEU A 268 6.83 42.49 -6.27
CA LEU A 268 6.20 41.18 -6.27
C LEU A 268 6.69 40.30 -7.43
N VAL A 269 7.10 39.07 -7.11
CA VAL A 269 7.55 38.06 -8.09
C VAL A 269 6.67 36.80 -8.07
N SER A 270 5.75 36.71 -7.12
CA SER A 270 4.93 35.54 -6.87
C SER A 270 3.61 35.96 -6.23
N LEU A 271 2.51 35.69 -6.93
CA LEU A 271 1.16 35.99 -6.46
C LEU A 271 0.30 34.73 -6.47
N ASP A 272 -0.37 34.41 -5.38
CA ASP A 272 -1.39 33.36 -5.36
C ASP A 272 -2.77 33.94 -5.03
N VAL A 273 -3.69 33.81 -5.98
CA VAL A 273 -5.09 34.22 -5.85
C VAL A 273 -6.05 33.04 -6.05
N SER A 274 -5.53 31.80 -5.99
CA SER A 274 -6.33 30.59 -6.21
C SER A 274 -7.58 30.56 -5.32
N GLY A 275 -8.72 30.13 -5.88
CA GLY A 275 -10.03 30.10 -5.23
C GLY A 275 -10.77 31.44 -5.17
N ARG A 276 -10.12 32.55 -5.58
CA ARG A 276 -10.77 33.87 -5.70
C ARG A 276 -11.40 34.02 -7.08
N LYS A 277 -12.72 34.05 -7.16
CA LYS A 277 -13.47 34.26 -8.41
C LYS A 277 -13.34 35.70 -8.91
N GLN A 278 -13.88 35.97 -10.11
CA GLN A 278 -13.86 37.28 -10.77
C GLN A 278 -12.47 37.77 -11.19
N VAL A 279 -11.52 36.84 -11.32
CA VAL A 279 -10.23 37.09 -11.95
C VAL A 279 -10.37 36.85 -13.46
N THR A 280 -9.66 37.63 -14.27
CA THR A 280 -9.65 37.45 -15.73
C THR A 280 -8.22 37.39 -16.25
N ASP A 281 -8.02 36.66 -17.34
CA ASP A 281 -6.73 36.55 -18.01
C ASP A 281 -6.16 37.92 -18.40
N ALA A 282 -7.00 38.85 -18.83
CA ALA A 282 -6.59 40.21 -19.18
C ALA A 282 -6.04 40.98 -17.97
N ALA A 283 -6.69 40.87 -16.81
CA ALA A 283 -6.24 41.51 -15.58
C ALA A 283 -4.92 40.91 -15.07
N VAL A 284 -4.81 39.58 -15.07
CA VAL A 284 -3.57 38.88 -14.69
C VAL A 284 -2.43 39.25 -15.64
N LYS A 285 -2.70 39.27 -16.95
CA LYS A 285 -1.70 39.64 -17.95
C LYS A 285 -1.20 41.07 -17.76
N ALA A 286 -2.10 42.04 -17.57
CA ALA A 286 -1.71 43.43 -17.30
C ALA A 286 -0.84 43.53 -16.03
N PHE A 287 -1.22 42.83 -14.97
CA PHE A 287 -0.48 42.80 -13.71
C PHE A 287 0.93 42.19 -13.85
N VAL A 288 1.08 41.16 -14.68
CA VAL A 288 2.37 40.52 -14.99
C VAL A 288 3.22 41.37 -15.94
N ASP A 289 2.62 42.01 -16.95
CA ASP A 289 3.34 42.85 -17.91
C ASP A 289 3.98 44.08 -17.21
N GLU A 290 3.35 44.61 -16.16
CA GLU A 290 3.94 45.64 -15.28
C GLU A 290 5.15 45.13 -14.46
N ARG A 291 5.31 43.81 -14.32
CA ARG A 291 6.28 43.14 -13.42
C ARG A 291 7.01 42.01 -14.17
N PRO A 292 7.99 42.33 -15.04
CA PRO A 292 8.68 41.31 -15.84
C PRO A 292 9.48 40.28 -15.02
N GLY A 293 9.73 40.54 -13.74
CA GLY A 293 10.37 39.61 -12.80
C GLY A 293 9.42 38.55 -12.21
N MET A 294 8.13 38.53 -12.59
CA MET A 294 7.18 37.55 -12.08
C MET A 294 7.56 36.13 -12.49
N THR A 295 7.59 35.23 -11.51
CA THR A 295 7.96 33.81 -11.69
C THR A 295 6.80 32.87 -11.37
N PHE A 296 5.78 33.37 -10.66
CA PHE A 296 4.64 32.55 -10.26
C PHE A 296 3.32 33.31 -10.20
N VAL A 297 2.25 32.73 -10.73
CA VAL A 297 0.87 33.15 -10.49
C VAL A 297 -0.01 31.94 -10.17
N GLY A 298 -0.74 31.98 -9.06
CA GLY A 298 -1.70 30.95 -8.69
C GLY A 298 -3.13 31.30 -9.07
N LEU A 299 -3.74 30.49 -9.95
CA LEU A 299 -5.05 30.73 -10.57
C LEU A 299 -6.02 29.55 -10.44
N LEU A 300 -5.71 28.53 -9.64
CA LEU A 300 -6.59 27.38 -9.50
C LEU A 300 -7.96 27.80 -8.94
N ALA A 301 -9.04 27.41 -9.61
CA ALA A 301 -10.42 27.77 -9.26
C ALA A 301 -10.70 29.28 -9.24
N THR A 302 -10.18 30.01 -10.23
CA THR A 302 -10.37 31.48 -10.36
C THR A 302 -11.17 31.91 -11.59
N ASP A 303 -11.57 30.95 -12.45
CA ASP A 303 -12.14 31.16 -13.79
C ASP A 303 -11.16 31.79 -14.81
N ALA A 304 -9.87 31.93 -14.46
CA ALA A 304 -8.80 32.45 -15.29
C ALA A 304 -7.70 31.40 -15.54
N GLY A 305 -6.78 31.70 -16.45
CA GLY A 305 -5.63 30.85 -16.80
C GLY A 305 -5.77 30.11 -18.13
N PHE A 306 -6.74 30.46 -18.98
CA PHE A 306 -7.04 29.74 -20.21
C PHE A 306 -6.34 30.28 -21.47
N SER A 307 -5.72 31.46 -21.39
CA SER A 307 -4.93 32.07 -22.46
C SER A 307 -3.54 31.43 -22.59
N ASP A 308 -3.00 31.46 -23.80
CA ASP A 308 -1.66 30.91 -24.09
C ASP A 308 -0.55 31.52 -23.23
N PHE A 309 -0.68 32.81 -22.87
CA PHE A 309 0.23 33.52 -21.98
C PHE A 309 0.31 32.88 -20.59
N LEU A 310 -0.81 32.32 -20.10
CA LEU A 310 -0.92 31.71 -18.77
C LEU A 310 -0.78 30.19 -18.82
N SER A 311 -0.34 29.61 -19.94
CA SER A 311 -0.15 28.16 -20.09
C SER A 311 0.71 27.51 -18.99
N GLY A 312 1.61 28.28 -18.37
CA GLY A 312 2.57 27.81 -17.37
C GLY A 312 3.88 27.32 -17.99
N GLU A 313 4.01 27.42 -19.31
CA GLU A 313 5.24 27.14 -20.04
C GLU A 313 6.25 28.30 -19.93
N GLY A 314 7.54 27.98 -19.97
CA GLY A 314 8.62 28.96 -19.81
C GLY A 314 8.89 29.36 -18.36
N ASN A 315 9.16 30.66 -18.16
CA ASN A 315 9.66 31.22 -16.90
C ASN A 315 8.56 31.52 -15.87
N LEU A 316 7.32 31.75 -16.33
CA LEU A 316 6.18 32.01 -15.46
C LEU A 316 5.49 30.68 -15.12
N LYS A 317 5.62 30.23 -13.88
CA LYS A 317 4.85 29.07 -13.40
C LYS A 317 3.43 29.49 -13.05
N VAL A 318 2.47 28.72 -13.51
CA VAL A 318 1.04 28.98 -13.28
C VAL A 318 0.42 27.75 -12.67
N THR A 319 -0.34 27.90 -11.58
CA THR A 319 -1.26 26.85 -11.09
C THR A 319 -2.66 27.17 -11.59
N GLY A 320 -3.45 26.16 -11.91
CA GLY A 320 -4.72 26.35 -12.60
C GLY A 320 -5.36 25.04 -13.03
N GLU A 321 -6.52 25.15 -13.66
CA GLU A 321 -7.33 24.04 -14.17
C GLU A 321 -7.35 23.93 -15.70
N ALA A 322 -6.68 24.82 -16.43
CA ALA A 322 -6.83 24.91 -17.88
C ALA A 322 -6.07 23.82 -18.64
N ASN A 323 -4.92 23.35 -18.13
CA ASN A 323 -4.08 22.38 -18.81
C ASN A 323 -3.24 21.52 -17.85
N GLU A 324 -2.57 20.50 -18.39
CA GLU A 324 -1.74 19.56 -17.64
C GLU A 324 -0.62 20.24 -16.83
N THR A 325 0.10 21.20 -17.42
CA THR A 325 1.21 21.91 -16.79
C THR A 325 0.74 22.64 -15.52
N GLN A 326 -0.38 23.33 -15.62
CA GLN A 326 -0.98 24.06 -14.51
C GLN A 326 -1.45 23.13 -13.38
N ILE A 327 -2.14 22.05 -13.74
CA ILE A 327 -2.65 21.07 -12.77
C ILE A 327 -1.49 20.37 -12.05
N CYS A 328 -0.42 20.02 -12.78
CA CYS A 328 0.77 19.42 -12.19
C CYS A 328 1.49 20.39 -11.23
N GLU A 329 1.59 21.67 -11.58
CA GLU A 329 2.14 22.69 -10.68
C GLU A 329 1.25 22.88 -9.45
N ALA A 330 -0.08 22.82 -9.60
CA ALA A 330 -1.04 22.89 -8.50
C ALA A 330 -0.84 21.75 -7.50
N LEU A 331 -0.77 20.49 -7.97
CA LEU A 331 -0.52 19.34 -7.10
C LEU A 331 0.85 19.40 -6.40
N ARG A 332 1.86 19.97 -7.07
CA ARG A 332 3.21 20.15 -6.50
C ARG A 332 3.21 21.18 -5.37
N ARG A 333 2.58 22.34 -5.57
CA ARG A 333 2.60 23.46 -4.60
C ARG A 333 1.59 23.30 -3.48
N TYR A 334 0.40 22.80 -3.78
CA TYR A 334 -0.72 22.73 -2.85
C TYR A 334 -0.85 21.40 -2.16
N SER A 335 0.17 20.54 -2.18
CA SER A 335 0.13 19.17 -1.66
C SER A 335 -0.39 19.03 -0.22
N GLU A 336 -0.33 20.06 0.62
CA GLU A 336 -0.87 20.08 2.00
C GLU A 336 -2.24 20.77 2.14
N ARG A 337 -2.78 21.37 1.06
CA ARG A 337 -4.06 22.10 1.05
C ARG A 337 -5.15 21.23 0.45
N GLU A 338 -5.93 20.60 1.33
CA GLU A 338 -6.97 19.62 0.98
C GLU A 338 -7.86 20.06 -0.18
N GLY A 339 -8.45 21.26 -0.10
CA GLY A 339 -9.41 21.75 -1.10
C GLY A 339 -8.79 21.92 -2.49
N PHE A 340 -7.56 22.44 -2.57
CA PHE A 340 -6.85 22.59 -3.84
C PHE A 340 -6.32 21.26 -4.39
N VAL A 341 -5.87 20.33 -3.55
CA VAL A 341 -5.49 18.97 -4.00
C VAL A 341 -6.71 18.27 -4.60
N ARG A 342 -7.86 18.33 -3.91
CA ARG A 342 -9.12 17.77 -4.41
C ARG A 342 -9.49 18.36 -5.77
N GLU A 343 -9.43 19.69 -5.91
CA GLU A 343 -9.79 20.38 -7.15
C GLU A 343 -8.83 20.03 -8.30
N ALA A 344 -7.52 20.06 -8.05
CA ALA A 344 -6.52 19.72 -9.05
C ALA A 344 -6.64 18.25 -9.50
N LEU A 345 -6.89 17.31 -8.57
CA LEU A 345 -7.12 15.90 -8.92
C LEU A 345 -8.41 15.71 -9.72
N PHE A 346 -9.46 16.47 -9.42
CA PHE A 346 -10.71 16.44 -10.18
C PHE A 346 -10.50 16.85 -11.64
N HIS A 347 -9.76 17.93 -11.89
CA HIS A 347 -9.40 18.33 -13.26
C HIS A 347 -8.41 17.37 -13.92
N LEU A 348 -7.44 16.83 -13.15
CA LEU A 348 -6.51 15.83 -13.64
C LEU A 348 -7.23 14.57 -14.15
N PHE A 349 -8.27 14.13 -13.44
CA PHE A 349 -9.05 12.96 -13.83
C PHE A 349 -9.56 13.05 -15.28
N SER A 350 -10.07 14.22 -15.69
CA SER A 350 -10.54 14.48 -17.05
C SER A 350 -9.43 14.35 -18.10
N LEU A 351 -8.18 14.68 -17.76
CA LEU A 351 -7.03 14.53 -18.66
C LEU A 351 -6.49 13.11 -18.71
N THR A 352 -6.50 12.39 -17.59
CA THR A 352 -5.91 11.03 -17.49
C THR A 352 -6.65 9.99 -18.32
N HIS A 353 -7.95 10.17 -18.60
CA HIS A 353 -8.73 9.17 -19.32
C HIS A 353 -8.21 8.88 -20.75
N VAL A 354 -7.68 9.92 -21.41
CA VAL A 354 -7.20 9.86 -22.81
C VAL A 354 -5.69 9.65 -22.92
N MET A 355 -4.97 9.45 -21.80
CA MET A 355 -3.53 9.22 -21.83
C MET A 355 -3.20 7.80 -22.31
N GLU A 356 -2.35 7.71 -23.33
CA GLU A 356 -1.90 6.44 -23.92
C GLU A 356 -0.43 6.09 -23.58
N LYS A 357 0.32 7.05 -23.03
CA LYS A 357 1.72 6.84 -22.63
C LYS A 357 1.84 6.77 -21.11
N PRO A 358 2.74 5.91 -20.58
CA PRO A 358 3.04 5.88 -19.15
C PRO A 358 3.53 7.24 -18.63
N ARG A 359 2.91 7.75 -17.57
CA ARG A 359 3.20 9.05 -16.93
C ARG A 359 3.61 8.91 -15.46
N PRO A 360 4.82 8.41 -15.17
CA PRO A 360 5.28 8.26 -13.79
C PRO A 360 5.43 9.60 -13.06
N ASP A 361 5.71 10.68 -13.80
CA ASP A 361 5.78 12.05 -13.31
C ASP A 361 4.45 12.53 -12.71
N ILE A 362 3.33 12.27 -13.40
CA ILE A 362 1.98 12.60 -12.91
C ILE A 362 1.56 11.67 -11.77
N LEU A 363 1.80 10.37 -11.91
CA LEU A 363 1.44 9.40 -10.88
C LEU A 363 2.13 9.72 -9.53
N LYS A 364 3.37 10.21 -9.55
CA LYS A 364 4.07 10.72 -8.34
C LYS A 364 3.32 11.87 -7.66
N LEU A 365 2.74 12.80 -8.43
CA LEU A 365 1.95 13.90 -7.90
C LEU A 365 0.63 13.41 -7.27
N VAL A 366 -0.02 12.44 -7.91
CA VAL A 366 -1.23 11.79 -7.35
C VAL A 366 -0.89 11.07 -6.04
N VAL A 367 0.20 10.31 -6.01
CA VAL A 367 0.72 9.63 -4.80
C VAL A 367 1.00 10.62 -3.68
N LEU A 368 1.59 11.78 -3.99
CA LEU A 368 1.83 12.83 -2.98
C LEU A 368 0.51 13.34 -2.37
N GLY A 369 -0.51 13.58 -3.21
CA GLY A 369 -1.85 13.95 -2.74
C GLY A 369 -2.48 12.88 -1.84
N MET A 370 -2.36 11.60 -2.22
CA MET A 370 -2.86 10.49 -1.41
C MET A 370 -2.16 10.38 -0.05
N LYS A 371 -0.82 10.51 -0.03
CA LYS A 371 -0.01 10.42 1.20
C LYS A 371 -0.30 11.54 2.19
N ASN A 372 -0.53 12.76 1.70
CA ASN A 372 -0.76 13.91 2.56
C ASN A 372 -2.18 13.97 3.13
N HIS A 373 -3.16 13.33 2.47
CA HIS A 373 -4.58 13.38 2.85
C HIS A 373 -5.22 11.97 2.98
N PRO A 374 -4.67 11.05 3.78
CA PRO A 374 -5.13 9.66 3.86
C PRO A 374 -6.57 9.53 4.42
N ALA A 375 -6.97 10.45 5.30
CA ALA A 375 -8.29 10.47 5.94
C ALA A 375 -9.34 11.31 5.19
N THR A 376 -9.00 11.87 4.02
CA THR A 376 -9.93 12.73 3.26
C THR A 376 -10.55 11.97 2.10
N LEU A 377 -11.82 11.60 2.26
CA LEU A 377 -12.57 10.83 1.25
C LEU A 377 -12.50 11.44 -0.15
N ASN A 378 -12.77 12.74 -0.28
CA ASN A 378 -12.86 13.39 -1.59
C ASN A 378 -11.52 13.40 -2.33
N VAL A 379 -10.40 13.52 -1.60
CA VAL A 379 -9.05 13.43 -2.17
C VAL A 379 -8.77 11.99 -2.61
N GLN A 380 -9.02 11.00 -1.75
CA GLN A 380 -8.78 9.59 -2.08
C GLN A 380 -9.66 9.10 -3.22
N LEU A 381 -10.90 9.59 -3.31
CA LEU A 381 -11.82 9.26 -4.38
C LEU A 381 -11.32 9.76 -5.75
N ALA A 382 -10.92 11.03 -5.83
CA ALA A 382 -10.37 11.61 -7.07
C ALA A 382 -9.01 11.01 -7.42
N ALA A 383 -8.14 10.82 -6.42
CA ALA A 383 -6.82 10.23 -6.61
C ALA A 383 -6.88 8.78 -7.11
N SER A 384 -7.71 7.93 -6.49
CA SER A 384 -7.86 6.53 -6.91
C SER A 384 -8.41 6.41 -8.34
N ALA A 385 -9.28 7.33 -8.76
CA ALA A 385 -9.75 7.39 -10.15
C ALA A 385 -8.62 7.75 -11.13
N CYS A 386 -7.76 8.72 -10.77
CA CYS A 386 -6.57 9.06 -11.54
C CYS A 386 -5.58 7.88 -11.59
N VAL A 387 -5.35 7.21 -10.46
CA VAL A 387 -4.47 6.03 -10.38
C VAL A 387 -4.94 4.95 -11.34
N PHE A 388 -6.24 4.61 -11.34
CA PHE A 388 -6.79 3.64 -12.27
C PHE A 388 -6.51 4.04 -13.73
N ASN A 389 -6.82 5.27 -14.11
CA ASN A 389 -6.60 5.75 -15.47
C ASN A 389 -5.11 5.73 -15.88
N LEU A 390 -4.21 6.01 -14.94
CA LEU A 390 -2.76 6.02 -15.15
C LEU A 390 -2.11 4.62 -15.12
N THR A 391 -2.84 3.60 -14.67
CA THR A 391 -2.32 2.22 -14.51
C THR A 391 -3.13 1.16 -15.27
N LYS A 392 -4.12 1.57 -16.06
CA LYS A 392 -4.92 0.64 -16.89
C LYS A 392 -4.07 0.00 -17.99
N GLN A 393 -4.34 -1.27 -18.28
CA GLN A 393 -3.77 -2.00 -19.42
C GLN A 393 -2.23 -1.89 -19.47
N ASP A 394 -1.66 -1.60 -20.63
CA ASP A 394 -0.22 -1.55 -20.88
C ASP A 394 0.47 -0.35 -20.22
N LEU A 395 -0.27 0.64 -19.70
CA LEU A 395 0.32 1.77 -18.97
C LEU A 395 1.03 1.29 -17.71
N ALA A 396 0.48 0.28 -17.04
CA ALA A 396 1.12 -0.33 -15.88
C ALA A 396 2.51 -0.87 -16.25
N ALA A 397 2.71 -1.45 -17.45
CA ALA A 397 3.98 -2.02 -17.91
C ALA A 397 5.11 -0.99 -18.07
N GLY A 398 4.77 0.29 -18.29
CA GLY A 398 5.75 1.37 -18.34
C GLY A 398 6.03 2.07 -17.00
N MET A 399 5.34 1.69 -15.92
CA MET A 399 5.55 2.32 -14.62
C MET A 399 6.72 1.69 -13.84
N PRO A 400 7.47 2.46 -13.03
CA PRO A 400 8.44 1.91 -12.10
C PRO A 400 7.77 0.99 -11.07
N VAL A 401 8.36 -0.18 -10.81
CA VAL A 401 7.80 -1.19 -9.89
C VAL A 401 7.62 -0.66 -8.46
N ARG A 402 8.54 0.20 -7.99
CA ARG A 402 8.42 0.83 -6.65
C ARG A 402 7.28 1.83 -6.57
N LEU A 403 7.03 2.56 -7.65
CA LEU A 403 5.91 3.49 -7.71
C LEU A 403 4.60 2.71 -7.66
N LEU A 404 4.50 1.61 -8.43
CA LEU A 404 3.34 0.72 -8.37
C LEU A 404 3.17 0.07 -6.99
N SER A 405 4.26 -0.31 -6.32
CA SER A 405 4.22 -0.84 -4.94
C SER A 405 3.66 0.19 -3.97
N THR A 406 4.15 1.43 -4.02
CA THR A 406 3.66 2.55 -3.20
C THR A 406 2.20 2.84 -3.48
N VAL A 407 1.80 2.91 -4.75
CA VAL A 407 0.41 3.11 -5.17
C VAL A 407 -0.48 2.00 -4.63
N THR A 408 -0.06 0.74 -4.76
CA THR A 408 -0.81 -0.42 -4.29
C THR A 408 -1.03 -0.34 -2.78
N GLN A 409 0.00 0.01 -2.00
CA GLN A 409 -0.12 0.20 -0.56
C GLN A 409 -1.12 1.31 -0.20
N LEU A 410 -1.09 2.45 -0.90
CA LEU A 410 -2.01 3.56 -0.67
C LEU A 410 -3.45 3.22 -1.06
N LEU A 411 -3.67 2.45 -2.13
CA LEU A 411 -4.99 1.96 -2.49
C LEU A 411 -5.56 1.02 -1.41
N LEU A 412 -4.74 0.10 -0.88
CA LEU A 412 -5.17 -0.78 0.23
C LEU A 412 -5.48 0.02 1.49
N GLU A 413 -4.70 1.06 1.79
CA GLU A 413 -4.98 1.97 2.90
C GLU A 413 -6.29 2.76 2.69
N ALA A 414 -6.55 3.24 1.47
CA ALA A 414 -7.81 3.90 1.12
C ALA A 414 -8.99 2.93 1.25
N MET A 415 -8.86 1.69 0.80
CA MET A 415 -9.89 0.65 0.94
C MET A 415 -10.22 0.40 2.42
N ARG A 416 -9.21 0.31 3.29
CA ARG A 416 -9.35 0.11 4.73
C ARG A 416 -9.98 1.32 5.43
N THR A 417 -9.63 2.53 5.01
CA THR A 417 -10.12 3.78 5.61
C THR A 417 -11.57 4.06 5.21
N PHE A 418 -11.98 3.66 4.00
CA PHE A 418 -13.29 3.97 3.43
C PHE A 418 -14.05 2.70 2.95
N PRO A 419 -14.30 1.71 3.83
CA PRO A 419 -14.85 0.41 3.45
C PRO A 419 -16.25 0.49 2.82
N ASN A 420 -17.04 1.48 3.22
CA ASN A 420 -18.44 1.63 2.79
C ASN A 420 -18.61 2.52 1.53
N HIS A 421 -17.53 3.06 0.97
CA HIS A 421 -17.59 3.96 -0.19
C HIS A 421 -17.40 3.22 -1.51
N GLN A 422 -18.51 2.77 -2.10
CA GLN A 422 -18.54 1.91 -3.29
C GLN A 422 -17.67 2.40 -4.46
N GLN A 423 -17.74 3.68 -4.83
CA GLN A 423 -16.97 4.20 -5.97
C GLN A 423 -15.46 4.18 -5.71
N LEU A 424 -15.03 4.45 -4.46
CA LEU A 424 -13.62 4.37 -4.08
C LEU A 424 -13.15 2.91 -4.11
N GLN A 425 -13.94 1.98 -3.56
CA GLN A 425 -13.66 0.55 -3.62
C GLN A 425 -13.54 0.07 -5.07
N LYS A 426 -14.43 0.52 -5.96
CA LYS A 426 -14.40 0.22 -7.40
C LYS A 426 -13.11 0.69 -8.06
N ASN A 427 -12.69 1.93 -7.83
CA ASN A 427 -11.44 2.45 -8.38
C ASN A 427 -10.22 1.63 -7.90
N CYS A 428 -10.22 1.24 -6.62
CA CYS A 428 -9.15 0.43 -6.04
C CYS A 428 -9.11 -0.98 -6.65
N LEU A 429 -10.26 -1.67 -6.72
CA LEU A 429 -10.35 -3.00 -7.34
C LEU A 429 -9.96 -2.96 -8.82
N LEU A 430 -10.41 -1.95 -9.57
CA LEU A 430 -10.04 -1.79 -10.98
C LEU A 430 -8.52 -1.63 -11.17
N SER A 431 -7.87 -0.88 -10.27
CA SER A 431 -6.41 -0.71 -10.30
C SER A 431 -5.69 -2.00 -9.92
N LEU A 432 -6.16 -2.68 -8.85
CA LEU A 432 -5.60 -3.96 -8.38
C LEU A 432 -5.78 -5.10 -9.39
N CYS A 433 -6.78 -5.06 -10.27
CA CYS A 433 -6.97 -6.06 -11.34
C CYS A 433 -5.85 -6.06 -12.40
N SER A 434 -4.89 -5.14 -12.35
CA SER A 434 -3.73 -5.14 -13.24
C SER A 434 -2.88 -6.39 -13.03
N ASP A 435 -2.69 -7.17 -14.10
CA ASP A 435 -1.89 -8.40 -14.06
C ASP A 435 -0.46 -8.11 -13.59
N ARG A 436 0.17 -7.05 -14.11
CA ARG A 436 1.51 -6.64 -13.65
C ARG A 436 1.55 -6.38 -12.14
N ILE A 437 0.53 -5.71 -11.58
CA ILE A 437 0.47 -5.44 -10.14
C ILE A 437 0.38 -6.76 -9.38
N LEU A 438 -0.57 -7.63 -9.71
CA LEU A 438 -0.76 -8.90 -8.98
C LEU A 438 0.42 -9.87 -9.14
N GLN A 439 1.08 -9.86 -10.31
CA GLN A 439 2.15 -10.81 -10.64
C GLN A 439 3.53 -10.36 -10.17
N GLU A 440 3.94 -9.13 -10.50
CA GLU A 440 5.33 -8.66 -10.41
C GLU A 440 5.58 -7.68 -9.25
N VAL A 441 4.57 -6.90 -8.85
CA VAL A 441 4.77 -5.83 -7.88
C VAL A 441 4.86 -6.41 -6.45
N PRO A 442 5.84 -6.00 -5.63
CA PRO A 442 5.89 -6.39 -4.23
C PRO A 442 4.91 -5.57 -3.40
N PHE A 443 3.98 -6.23 -2.72
CA PHE A 443 3.07 -5.62 -1.75
C PHE A 443 2.56 -6.71 -0.78
N ASN A 444 1.85 -6.30 0.27
CA ASN A 444 1.26 -7.25 1.22
C ASN A 444 0.03 -7.95 0.59
N ARG A 445 0.29 -9.08 -0.10
CA ARG A 445 -0.72 -9.88 -0.79
C ARG A 445 -1.78 -10.45 0.16
N PHE A 446 -1.38 -10.79 1.38
CA PHE A 446 -2.30 -11.33 2.39
C PHE A 446 -3.32 -10.28 2.84
N GLU A 447 -2.85 -9.07 3.16
CA GLU A 447 -3.75 -7.97 3.52
C GLU A 447 -4.65 -7.57 2.35
N ALA A 448 -4.12 -7.55 1.13
CA ALA A 448 -4.93 -7.31 -0.07
C ALA A 448 -6.03 -8.37 -0.25
N ALA A 449 -5.70 -9.65 -0.10
CA ALA A 449 -6.68 -10.73 -0.20
C ALA A 449 -7.77 -10.60 0.88
N LYS A 450 -7.38 -10.27 2.12
CA LYS A 450 -8.33 -10.04 3.23
C LYS A 450 -9.30 -8.89 2.93
N LEU A 451 -8.80 -7.73 2.49
CA LEU A 451 -9.63 -6.57 2.18
C LEU A 451 -10.60 -6.84 1.02
N VAL A 452 -10.12 -7.50 -0.04
CA VAL A 452 -10.96 -7.84 -1.21
C VAL A 452 -12.04 -8.87 -0.84
N MET A 453 -11.72 -9.85 0.00
CA MET A 453 -12.69 -10.83 0.51
C MET A 453 -13.74 -10.18 1.42
N GLN A 454 -13.32 -9.31 2.34
CA GLN A 454 -14.25 -8.57 3.19
C GLN A 454 -15.19 -7.70 2.36
N TRP A 455 -14.68 -7.06 1.31
CA TRP A 455 -15.52 -6.29 0.39
C TRP A 455 -16.54 -7.20 -0.32
N LEU A 456 -16.09 -8.34 -0.87
CA LEU A 456 -16.92 -9.32 -1.59
C LEU A 456 -18.08 -9.86 -0.75
N CYS A 457 -17.90 -10.00 0.56
CA CYS A 457 -18.93 -10.54 1.47
C CYS A 457 -19.98 -9.50 1.86
N ASN A 458 -19.70 -8.22 1.68
CA ASN A 458 -20.57 -7.12 2.12
C ASN A 458 -21.35 -6.46 0.97
N HIS A 459 -21.15 -6.87 -0.28
CA HIS A 459 -21.68 -6.19 -1.46
C HIS A 459 -22.16 -7.16 -2.54
N GLU A 460 -23.19 -6.75 -3.31
CA GLU A 460 -23.85 -7.57 -4.35
C GLU A 460 -23.63 -7.06 -5.79
N ASP A 461 -22.73 -6.10 -6.02
CA ASP A 461 -22.46 -5.57 -7.37
C ASP A 461 -21.76 -6.63 -8.24
N GLN A 462 -22.42 -7.09 -9.31
CA GLN A 462 -21.92 -8.17 -10.17
C GLN A 462 -20.60 -7.85 -10.88
N ASN A 463 -20.38 -6.61 -11.29
CA ASN A 463 -19.15 -6.22 -12.00
C ASN A 463 -17.97 -6.20 -11.03
N MET A 464 -18.19 -5.65 -9.84
CA MET A 464 -17.17 -5.62 -8.79
C MET A 464 -16.92 -6.99 -8.19
N GLN A 465 -17.95 -7.84 -8.09
CA GLN A 465 -17.82 -9.24 -7.71
C GLN A 465 -16.87 -9.98 -8.66
N ARG A 466 -17.02 -9.80 -9.99
CA ARG A 466 -16.11 -10.36 -10.99
C ARG A 466 -14.66 -9.92 -10.76
N MET A 467 -14.43 -8.63 -10.48
CA MET A 467 -13.09 -8.10 -10.19
C MET A 467 -12.50 -8.70 -8.91
N ALA A 468 -13.30 -8.75 -7.84
CA ALA A 468 -12.87 -9.28 -6.56
C ALA A 468 -12.47 -10.76 -6.67
N VAL A 469 -13.30 -11.61 -7.28
CA VAL A 469 -12.96 -13.05 -7.44
C VAL A 469 -11.75 -13.25 -8.36
N ALA A 470 -11.55 -12.40 -9.37
CA ALA A 470 -10.36 -12.45 -10.22
C ALA A 470 -9.09 -12.16 -9.41
N ILE A 471 -9.08 -11.06 -8.64
CA ILE A 471 -7.96 -10.69 -7.76
C ILE A 471 -7.67 -11.81 -6.76
N ILE A 472 -8.71 -12.29 -6.07
CA ILE A 472 -8.61 -13.38 -5.09
C ILE A 472 -8.01 -14.64 -5.73
N SER A 473 -8.46 -15.02 -6.92
CA SER A 473 -7.98 -16.24 -7.58
C SER A 473 -6.47 -16.22 -7.85
N ILE A 474 -5.92 -15.04 -8.15
CA ILE A 474 -4.48 -14.84 -8.38
C ILE A 474 -3.73 -14.74 -7.04
N LEU A 475 -4.27 -13.98 -6.08
CA LEU A 475 -3.62 -13.79 -4.78
C LEU A 475 -3.54 -15.11 -4.02
N ALA A 476 -4.63 -15.88 -3.94
CA ALA A 476 -4.67 -17.16 -3.23
C ALA A 476 -3.60 -18.15 -3.73
N ALA A 477 -3.32 -18.17 -5.05
CA ALA A 477 -2.26 -18.98 -5.65
C ALA A 477 -0.84 -18.53 -5.27
N LYS A 478 -0.65 -17.29 -4.81
CA LYS A 478 0.64 -16.69 -4.44
C LYS A 478 0.86 -16.56 -2.92
N LEU A 479 -0.16 -16.84 -2.11
CA LEU A 479 -0.03 -16.83 -0.65
C LEU A 479 0.75 -18.07 -0.18
N SER A 480 1.44 -17.95 0.95
CA SER A 480 1.99 -19.13 1.65
C SER A 480 0.86 -20.02 2.18
N THR A 481 1.15 -21.30 2.40
CA THR A 481 0.16 -22.26 2.94
C THR A 481 -0.47 -21.77 4.25
N GLU A 482 0.33 -21.19 5.16
CA GLU A 482 -0.17 -20.62 6.42
C GLU A 482 -1.17 -19.47 6.18
N GLN A 483 -0.84 -18.54 5.28
CA GLN A 483 -1.70 -17.41 4.93
C GLN A 483 -2.99 -17.85 4.23
N THR A 484 -2.90 -18.84 3.34
CA THR A 484 -4.08 -19.43 2.67
C THR A 484 -5.00 -20.07 3.70
N ALA A 485 -4.46 -20.85 4.64
CA ALA A 485 -5.24 -21.49 5.71
C ALA A 485 -5.89 -20.45 6.64
N GLN A 486 -5.18 -19.38 7.01
CA GLN A 486 -5.74 -18.27 7.80
C GLN A 486 -6.90 -17.59 7.06
N LEU A 487 -6.75 -17.33 5.75
CA LEU A 487 -7.79 -16.69 4.96
C LEU A 487 -9.01 -17.61 4.78
N GLY A 488 -8.78 -18.89 4.50
CA GLY A 488 -9.84 -19.87 4.28
C GLY A 488 -10.53 -20.36 5.56
N ALA A 489 -10.00 -20.07 6.74
CA ALA A 489 -10.64 -20.37 8.03
C ALA A 489 -11.84 -19.46 8.34
N GLU A 490 -11.98 -18.35 7.63
CA GLU A 490 -13.11 -17.44 7.78
C GLU A 490 -14.35 -18.01 7.06
N LEU A 491 -15.23 -18.68 7.82
CA LEU A 491 -16.42 -19.38 7.31
C LEU A 491 -17.29 -18.56 6.33
N PHE A 492 -17.42 -17.25 6.55
CA PHE A 492 -18.24 -16.38 5.70
C PHE A 492 -17.67 -16.23 4.28
N ILE A 493 -16.35 -16.37 4.10
CA ILE A 493 -15.68 -16.30 2.79
C ILE A 493 -16.07 -17.52 1.95
N VAL A 494 -15.93 -18.72 2.51
CA VAL A 494 -16.27 -19.98 1.82
C VAL A 494 -17.75 -19.99 1.44
N ARG A 495 -18.62 -19.56 2.37
CA ARG A 495 -20.06 -19.40 2.12
C ARG A 495 -20.36 -18.48 0.94
N GLN A 496 -19.71 -17.32 0.89
CA GLN A 496 -19.95 -16.36 -0.18
C GLN A 496 -19.47 -16.91 -1.53
N LEU A 497 -18.29 -17.52 -1.60
CA LEU A 497 -17.80 -18.12 -2.85
C LEU A 497 -18.71 -19.26 -3.34
N LEU A 498 -19.19 -20.12 -2.44
CA LEU A 498 -20.17 -21.17 -2.78
C LEU A 498 -21.50 -20.59 -3.25
N HIS A 499 -21.97 -19.49 -2.64
CA HIS A 499 -23.17 -18.77 -3.09
C HIS A 499 -23.01 -18.28 -4.54
N ILE A 500 -21.84 -17.73 -4.88
CA ILE A 500 -21.53 -17.28 -6.25
C ILE A 500 -21.53 -18.47 -7.22
N VAL A 501 -20.89 -19.59 -6.86
CA VAL A 501 -20.90 -20.80 -7.70
C VAL A 501 -22.34 -21.27 -7.93
N ARG A 502 -23.17 -21.34 -6.88
CA ARG A 502 -24.58 -21.73 -6.98
C ARG A 502 -25.37 -20.79 -7.88
N GLN A 503 -25.22 -19.48 -7.71
CA GLN A 503 -25.89 -18.49 -8.54
C GLN A 503 -25.52 -18.67 -10.03
N LYS A 504 -24.24 -18.89 -10.32
CA LYS A 504 -23.73 -19.04 -11.70
C LYS A 504 -24.08 -20.38 -12.33
N ALA A 505 -24.05 -21.46 -11.56
CA ALA A 505 -24.49 -22.78 -12.01
C ALA A 505 -25.97 -22.77 -12.42
N THR A 506 -26.85 -22.15 -11.62
CA THR A 506 -28.28 -22.03 -11.92
C THR A 506 -28.55 -21.21 -13.19
N GLN A 507 -27.67 -20.27 -13.55
CA GLN A 507 -27.77 -19.52 -14.80
C GLN A 507 -27.42 -20.35 -16.04
N GLY A 508 -26.76 -21.50 -15.87
CA GLY A 508 -26.42 -22.42 -16.97
C GLY A 508 -25.37 -21.89 -17.94
N MET A 509 -24.62 -20.84 -17.57
CA MET A 509 -23.60 -20.25 -18.43
C MET A 509 -22.23 -20.24 -17.75
N VAL A 510 -21.21 -20.69 -18.47
CA VAL A 510 -19.81 -20.59 -18.05
C VAL A 510 -19.29 -19.20 -18.36
N ASP A 511 -19.05 -18.41 -17.32
CA ASP A 511 -18.41 -17.09 -17.42
C ASP A 511 -17.09 -17.01 -16.66
N ALA A 512 -16.39 -15.87 -16.81
CA ALA A 512 -15.13 -15.63 -16.11
C ALA A 512 -15.30 -15.64 -14.59
N THR A 513 -16.45 -15.15 -14.08
CA THR A 513 -16.74 -15.10 -12.65
C THR A 513 -16.80 -16.51 -12.06
N LEU A 514 -17.49 -17.46 -12.70
CA LEU A 514 -17.52 -18.86 -12.29
C LEU A 514 -16.11 -19.47 -12.30
N LYS A 515 -15.36 -19.29 -13.38
CA LYS A 515 -13.98 -19.81 -13.49
C LYS A 515 -13.06 -19.28 -12.39
N PHE A 516 -13.09 -17.98 -12.12
CA PHE A 516 -12.28 -17.38 -11.05
C PHE A 516 -12.73 -17.81 -9.66
N THR A 517 -14.03 -17.94 -9.43
CA THR A 517 -14.57 -18.39 -8.13
C THR A 517 -14.15 -19.83 -7.83
N LEU A 518 -14.23 -20.73 -8.82
CA LEU A 518 -13.75 -22.10 -8.69
C LEU A 518 -12.23 -22.15 -8.47
N SER A 519 -11.44 -21.36 -9.21
CA SER A 519 -9.99 -21.25 -8.99
C SER A 519 -9.64 -20.72 -7.60
N ALA A 520 -10.40 -19.75 -7.08
CA ALA A 520 -10.22 -19.23 -5.73
C ALA A 520 -10.50 -20.30 -4.68
N LEU A 521 -11.63 -21.00 -4.77
CA LEU A 521 -11.97 -22.09 -3.84
C LEU A 521 -10.95 -23.23 -3.88
N TRP A 522 -10.47 -23.60 -5.07
CA TRP A 522 -9.43 -24.63 -5.22
C TRP A 522 -8.14 -24.22 -4.50
N ASN A 523 -7.65 -22.99 -4.72
CA ASN A 523 -6.45 -22.52 -4.03
C ASN A 523 -6.64 -22.34 -2.51
N LEU A 524 -7.85 -22.04 -2.03
CA LEU A 524 -8.12 -21.85 -0.59
C LEU A 524 -8.25 -23.17 0.17
N THR A 525 -8.64 -24.25 -0.51
CA THR A 525 -8.78 -25.60 0.07
C THR A 525 -7.46 -26.36 0.11
N ASP A 526 -6.48 -25.94 -0.70
CA ASP A 526 -5.14 -26.52 -0.77
C ASP A 526 -4.44 -26.49 0.60
N GLU A 527 -4.06 -27.67 1.10
CA GLU A 527 -3.45 -27.89 2.42
C GLU A 527 -4.18 -27.18 3.59
N SER A 528 -5.50 -27.01 3.49
CA SER A 528 -6.33 -26.35 4.51
C SER A 528 -7.51 -27.23 4.97
N PRO A 529 -7.31 -28.10 5.98
CA PRO A 529 -8.37 -28.97 6.50
C PRO A 529 -9.60 -28.21 7.00
N THR A 530 -9.40 -27.05 7.63
CA THR A 530 -10.49 -26.20 8.13
C THR A 530 -11.36 -25.67 6.98
N THR A 531 -10.75 -25.20 5.90
CA THR A 531 -11.49 -24.70 4.72
C THR A 531 -12.23 -25.84 4.02
N CYS A 532 -11.62 -27.02 3.91
CA CYS A 532 -12.27 -28.21 3.38
C CYS A 532 -13.49 -28.61 4.22
N ARG A 533 -13.39 -28.54 5.56
CA ARG A 533 -14.53 -28.79 6.46
C ARG A 533 -15.65 -27.78 6.24
N HIS A 534 -15.32 -26.48 6.17
CA HIS A 534 -16.31 -25.46 5.87
C HIS A 534 -16.97 -25.63 4.50
N PHE A 535 -16.26 -26.11 3.50
CA PHE A 535 -16.85 -26.44 2.21
C PHE A 535 -17.95 -27.52 2.36
N ILE A 536 -17.65 -28.62 3.07
CA ILE A 536 -18.61 -29.71 3.31
C ILE A 536 -19.81 -29.22 4.13
N GLU A 537 -19.57 -28.52 5.25
CA GLU A 537 -20.60 -27.99 6.14
C GLU A 537 -21.59 -27.04 5.45
N ASN A 538 -21.22 -26.46 4.30
CA ASN A 538 -22.05 -25.56 3.51
C ASN A 538 -22.60 -26.19 2.22
N GLN A 539 -22.77 -27.52 2.20
CA GLN A 539 -23.34 -28.29 1.07
C GLN A 539 -22.53 -28.09 -0.22
N GLY A 540 -21.20 -27.96 -0.10
CA GLY A 540 -20.32 -27.78 -1.24
C GLY A 540 -20.28 -29.00 -2.15
N LEU A 541 -20.33 -30.22 -1.57
CA LEU A 541 -20.28 -31.48 -2.33
C LEU A 541 -21.49 -31.60 -3.28
N ASP A 542 -22.71 -31.46 -2.76
CA ASP A 542 -23.94 -31.51 -3.56
C ASP A 542 -23.92 -30.46 -4.68
N LEU A 543 -23.49 -29.24 -4.35
CA LEU A 543 -23.36 -28.17 -5.33
C LEU A 543 -22.36 -28.52 -6.44
N PHE A 544 -21.21 -29.10 -6.09
CA PHE A 544 -20.16 -29.43 -7.05
C PHE A 544 -20.56 -30.63 -7.94
N ILE A 545 -21.35 -31.58 -7.42
CA ILE A 545 -22.00 -32.62 -8.24
C ILE A 545 -22.94 -31.97 -9.25
N THR A 546 -23.82 -31.06 -8.81
CA THR A 546 -24.73 -30.33 -9.73
C THR A 546 -23.95 -29.54 -10.79
N VAL A 547 -22.79 -28.94 -10.43
CA VAL A 547 -21.93 -28.24 -11.40
C VAL A 547 -21.36 -29.20 -12.45
N LEU A 548 -20.87 -30.38 -12.06
CA LEU A 548 -20.38 -31.39 -12.99
C LEU A 548 -21.49 -31.89 -13.94
N GLU A 549 -22.69 -32.10 -13.41
CA GLU A 549 -23.88 -32.51 -14.20
C GLU A 549 -24.36 -31.41 -15.14
N SER A 550 -24.26 -30.14 -14.73
CA SER A 550 -24.69 -28.98 -15.53
C SER A 550 -23.72 -28.66 -16.66
N PHE A 551 -22.43 -28.99 -16.49
CA PHE A 551 -21.36 -28.66 -17.43
C PHE A 551 -20.51 -29.88 -17.82
N PRO A 552 -21.10 -30.95 -18.39
CA PRO A 552 -20.42 -32.23 -18.62
C PRO A 552 -19.35 -32.19 -19.73
N ASN A 553 -19.40 -31.17 -20.59
CA ASN A 553 -18.46 -31.01 -21.72
C ASN A 553 -17.43 -29.89 -21.48
N GLU A 554 -17.44 -29.25 -20.30
CA GLU A 554 -16.58 -28.11 -19.98
C GLU A 554 -15.37 -28.57 -19.14
N SER A 555 -14.36 -29.12 -19.80
CA SER A 555 -13.15 -29.66 -19.16
C SER A 555 -12.48 -28.66 -18.19
N SER A 556 -12.46 -27.37 -18.57
CA SER A 556 -11.90 -26.31 -17.73
C SER A 556 -12.65 -26.07 -16.40
N ILE A 557 -13.94 -26.41 -16.35
CA ILE A 557 -14.76 -26.36 -15.12
C ILE A 557 -14.58 -27.66 -14.34
N GLN A 558 -14.66 -28.80 -15.01
CA GLN A 558 -14.45 -30.12 -14.41
C GLN A 558 -13.10 -30.20 -13.71
N GLN A 559 -12.04 -29.72 -14.34
CA GLN A 559 -10.69 -29.69 -13.75
C GLN A 559 -10.66 -28.93 -12.42
N LYS A 560 -11.31 -27.76 -12.33
CA LYS A 560 -11.29 -26.94 -11.10
C LYS A 560 -12.13 -27.55 -10.00
N VAL A 561 -13.27 -28.12 -10.37
CA VAL A 561 -14.15 -28.84 -9.44
C VAL A 561 -13.44 -30.07 -8.87
N LEU A 562 -12.87 -30.90 -9.74
CA LEU A 562 -12.15 -32.10 -9.32
C LEU A 562 -10.85 -31.77 -8.58
N GLY A 563 -10.13 -30.72 -8.96
CA GLY A 563 -8.95 -30.24 -8.25
C GLY A 563 -9.27 -29.86 -6.80
N LEU A 564 -10.37 -29.13 -6.58
CA LEU A 564 -10.85 -28.83 -5.22
C LEU A 564 -11.25 -30.10 -4.47
N LEU A 565 -12.01 -31.00 -5.10
CA LEU A 565 -12.47 -32.24 -4.46
C LEU A 565 -11.30 -33.18 -4.12
N ASN A 566 -10.23 -33.16 -4.92
CA ASN A 566 -8.98 -33.86 -4.61
C ASN A 566 -8.35 -33.33 -3.32
N ASN A 567 -8.27 -32.00 -3.15
CA ASN A 567 -7.77 -31.39 -1.91
C ASN A 567 -8.63 -31.80 -0.69
N ILE A 568 -9.95 -31.95 -0.86
CA ILE A 568 -10.82 -32.45 0.22
C ILE A 568 -10.55 -33.93 0.49
N ALA A 569 -10.32 -34.73 -0.55
CA ALA A 569 -9.98 -36.15 -0.41
C ALA A 569 -8.63 -36.37 0.30
N GLU A 570 -7.70 -35.40 0.27
CA GLU A 570 -6.47 -35.44 1.08
C GLU A 570 -6.76 -35.38 2.59
N VAL A 571 -7.88 -34.78 3.00
CA VAL A 571 -8.26 -34.62 4.41
C VAL A 571 -8.95 -35.89 4.93
N GLY A 572 -8.18 -36.76 5.58
CA GLY A 572 -8.65 -38.06 6.06
C GLY A 572 -9.90 -38.03 6.97
N GLU A 573 -10.15 -36.95 7.70
CA GLU A 573 -11.35 -36.77 8.54
C GLU A 573 -12.64 -36.60 7.72
N LEU A 574 -12.55 -36.16 6.47
CA LEU A 574 -13.69 -35.87 5.60
C LEU A 574 -14.03 -37.03 4.65
N HIS A 575 -13.29 -38.14 4.70
CA HIS A 575 -13.50 -39.30 3.83
C HIS A 575 -14.91 -39.87 3.92
N GLY A 576 -15.48 -39.93 5.13
CA GLY A 576 -16.85 -40.42 5.33
C GLY A 576 -17.91 -39.60 4.57
N GLU A 577 -17.70 -38.30 4.43
CA GLU A 577 -18.58 -37.38 3.70
C GLU A 577 -18.47 -37.54 2.18
N LEU A 578 -17.31 -38.02 1.69
CA LEU A 578 -17.06 -38.29 0.28
C LEU A 578 -17.45 -39.71 -0.16
N MET A 579 -17.63 -40.65 0.78
CA MET A 579 -18.02 -42.04 0.48
C MET A 579 -19.53 -42.17 0.19
N VAL A 580 -19.98 -41.47 -0.84
CA VAL A 580 -21.36 -41.49 -1.34
C VAL A 580 -21.40 -42.19 -2.70
N GLN A 581 -22.24 -43.21 -2.85
CA GLN A 581 -22.32 -44.02 -4.09
C GLN A 581 -22.49 -43.16 -5.34
N GLY A 582 -23.49 -42.27 -5.35
CA GLY A 582 -23.77 -41.42 -6.51
C GLY A 582 -22.63 -40.47 -6.86
N PHE A 583 -21.85 -40.03 -5.87
CA PHE A 583 -20.63 -39.25 -6.12
C PHE A 583 -19.54 -40.10 -6.77
N LEU A 584 -19.27 -41.29 -6.23
CA LEU A 584 -18.23 -42.18 -6.78
C LEU A 584 -18.57 -42.70 -8.18
N ASP A 585 -19.86 -42.90 -8.50
CA ASP A 585 -20.29 -43.26 -9.85
C ASP A 585 -19.94 -42.16 -10.87
N HIS A 586 -20.12 -40.88 -10.49
CA HIS A 586 -19.69 -39.74 -11.30
C HIS A 586 -18.17 -39.67 -11.45
N ILE A 587 -17.42 -39.86 -10.35
CA ILE A 587 -15.95 -39.86 -10.38
C ILE A 587 -15.42 -41.00 -11.25
N SER A 588 -16.01 -42.20 -11.16
CA SER A 588 -15.64 -43.35 -12.01
C SER A 588 -15.89 -43.07 -13.50
N THR A 589 -16.95 -42.33 -13.83
CA THR A 589 -17.20 -41.87 -15.21
C THR A 589 -16.11 -40.89 -15.67
N LEU A 590 -15.80 -39.89 -14.85
CA LEU A 590 -14.79 -38.86 -15.16
C LEU A 590 -13.35 -39.39 -15.19
N LEU A 591 -13.07 -40.49 -14.47
CA LEU A 591 -11.80 -41.22 -14.55
C LEU A 591 -11.50 -41.64 -15.99
N HIS A 592 -12.52 -41.96 -16.79
CA HIS A 592 -12.37 -42.38 -18.19
C HIS A 592 -12.46 -41.23 -19.20
N SER A 593 -12.35 -39.97 -18.75
CA SER A 593 -12.35 -38.79 -19.63
C SER A 593 -11.23 -38.85 -20.67
N SER A 594 -11.50 -38.35 -21.88
CA SER A 594 -10.47 -38.14 -22.90
C SER A 594 -9.46 -37.06 -22.52
N GLU A 595 -9.85 -36.14 -21.63
CA GLU A 595 -9.00 -35.09 -21.11
C GLU A 595 -8.20 -35.60 -19.91
N VAL A 596 -6.89 -35.75 -20.09
CA VAL A 596 -5.98 -36.31 -19.05
C VAL A 596 -6.04 -35.51 -17.75
N GLU A 597 -6.24 -34.19 -17.82
CA GLU A 597 -6.36 -33.34 -16.63
C GLU A 597 -7.59 -33.69 -15.77
N VAL A 598 -8.72 -34.01 -16.41
CA VAL A 598 -9.95 -34.43 -15.71
C VAL A 598 -9.76 -35.82 -15.12
N SER A 599 -9.24 -36.75 -15.92
CA SER A 599 -8.93 -38.12 -15.48
C SER A 599 -7.94 -38.14 -14.32
N TYR A 600 -6.92 -37.28 -14.36
CA TYR A 600 -5.89 -37.14 -13.33
C TYR A 600 -6.46 -36.78 -11.95
N PHE A 601 -7.36 -35.79 -11.88
CA PHE A 601 -7.96 -35.40 -10.60
C PHE A 601 -9.00 -36.42 -10.11
N ALA A 602 -9.78 -37.02 -11.02
CA ALA A 602 -10.69 -38.11 -10.66
C ALA A 602 -9.92 -39.30 -10.06
N ALA A 603 -8.79 -39.67 -10.66
CA ALA A 603 -7.88 -40.70 -10.15
C ALA A 603 -7.33 -40.35 -8.77
N GLY A 604 -6.99 -39.07 -8.52
CA GLY A 604 -6.49 -38.61 -7.22
C GLY A 604 -7.51 -38.76 -6.10
N ILE A 605 -8.76 -38.35 -6.34
CA ILE A 605 -9.86 -38.53 -5.39
C ILE A 605 -10.00 -40.01 -5.02
N LEU A 606 -10.01 -40.90 -6.02
CA LEU A 606 -10.10 -42.36 -5.80
C LEU A 606 -8.88 -42.91 -5.06
N ALA A 607 -7.67 -42.46 -5.41
CA ALA A 607 -6.43 -42.89 -4.75
C ALA A 607 -6.45 -42.54 -3.26
N HIS A 608 -6.85 -41.33 -2.91
CA HIS A 608 -6.96 -40.90 -1.52
C HIS A 608 -8.04 -41.68 -0.75
N LEU A 609 -9.25 -41.82 -1.29
CA LEU A 609 -10.34 -42.54 -0.62
C LEU A 609 -10.05 -44.04 -0.45
N THR A 610 -9.32 -44.65 -1.40
CA THR A 610 -8.98 -46.07 -1.33
C THR A 610 -7.70 -46.34 -0.52
N SER A 611 -6.87 -45.35 -0.21
CA SER A 611 -5.58 -45.53 0.48
C SER A 611 -5.66 -46.09 1.90
N ARG A 612 -6.73 -45.80 2.66
CA ARG A 612 -6.83 -46.10 4.11
C ARG A 612 -7.21 -47.55 4.46
N GLY A 613 -7.22 -48.45 3.48
CA GLY A 613 -7.58 -49.86 3.67
C GLY A 613 -9.09 -50.12 3.72
N GLU A 614 -9.45 -51.38 3.92
CA GLU A 614 -10.86 -51.83 3.94
C GLU A 614 -11.63 -51.35 5.17
N GLU A 615 -10.98 -51.22 6.33
CA GLU A 615 -11.63 -50.81 7.58
C GLU A 615 -12.19 -49.38 7.53
N ALA A 616 -11.56 -48.50 6.76
CA ALA A 616 -12.00 -47.12 6.56
C ALA A 616 -13.06 -46.99 5.44
N TRP A 617 -13.29 -48.05 4.65
CA TRP A 617 -14.20 -48.03 3.51
C TRP A 617 -15.64 -48.37 3.93
N THR A 618 -16.58 -47.46 3.69
CA THR A 618 -17.97 -47.59 4.16
C THR A 618 -18.95 -48.14 3.11
N LEU A 619 -18.54 -48.20 1.84
CA LEU A 619 -19.35 -48.72 0.73
C LEU A 619 -19.05 -50.22 0.48
N THR A 620 -19.60 -50.79 -0.59
CA THR A 620 -19.42 -52.22 -0.86
C THR A 620 -17.94 -52.56 -1.18
N PRO A 621 -17.42 -53.70 -0.69
CA PRO A 621 -16.07 -54.16 -1.02
C PRO A 621 -15.86 -54.40 -2.53
N GLU A 622 -16.91 -54.78 -3.24
CA GLU A 622 -16.89 -54.99 -4.69
C GLU A 622 -16.61 -53.68 -5.43
N LEU A 623 -17.24 -52.58 -5.01
CA LEU A 623 -16.99 -51.26 -5.59
C LEU A 623 -15.54 -50.81 -5.34
N ARG A 624 -15.02 -51.02 -4.14
CA ARG A 624 -13.62 -50.71 -3.81
C ARG A 624 -12.65 -51.42 -4.74
N SER A 625 -12.88 -52.72 -4.94
CA SER A 625 -12.04 -53.58 -5.79
C SER A 625 -12.09 -53.13 -7.24
N LEU A 626 -13.29 -52.83 -7.76
CA LEU A 626 -13.50 -52.29 -9.10
C LEU A 626 -12.76 -50.96 -9.32
N LEU A 627 -12.86 -50.02 -8.37
CA LEU A 627 -12.22 -48.71 -8.48
C LEU A 627 -10.69 -48.82 -8.45
N LEU A 628 -10.13 -49.73 -7.65
CA LEU A 628 -8.68 -49.99 -7.60
C LEU A 628 -8.16 -50.58 -8.92
N GLU A 629 -8.91 -51.50 -9.53
CA GLU A 629 -8.57 -52.07 -10.84
C GLU A 629 -8.63 -51.01 -11.95
N GLN A 630 -9.72 -50.23 -11.99
CA GLN A 630 -9.88 -49.13 -12.94
C GLN A 630 -8.77 -48.08 -12.81
N LEU A 631 -8.38 -47.73 -11.58
CA LEU A 631 -7.35 -46.74 -11.31
C LEU A 631 -6.01 -47.15 -11.95
N HIS A 632 -5.60 -48.41 -11.77
CA HIS A 632 -4.37 -48.94 -12.39
C HIS A 632 -4.46 -48.90 -13.91
N ASP A 633 -5.56 -49.43 -14.47
CA ASP A 633 -5.75 -49.58 -15.91
C ASP A 633 -5.79 -48.24 -16.66
N VAL A 634 -6.34 -47.20 -16.04
CA VAL A 634 -6.47 -45.87 -16.64
C VAL A 634 -5.14 -45.11 -16.61
N ILE A 635 -4.45 -45.10 -15.47
CA ILE A 635 -3.17 -44.37 -15.31
C ILE A 635 -2.14 -44.85 -16.34
N MET A 636 -2.09 -46.17 -16.58
CA MET A 636 -1.15 -46.76 -17.53
C MET A 636 -1.44 -46.40 -19.00
N LYS A 637 -2.62 -45.85 -19.31
CA LYS A 637 -3.02 -45.43 -20.66
C LYS A 637 -2.84 -43.93 -20.90
N TRP A 638 -2.46 -43.15 -19.87
CA TRP A 638 -2.29 -41.72 -20.04
C TRP A 638 -1.12 -41.39 -20.98
N PRO A 639 -1.30 -40.50 -21.96
CA PRO A 639 -0.19 -39.97 -22.74
C PRO A 639 0.70 -39.11 -21.84
N ALA A 640 1.98 -39.00 -22.20
CA ALA A 640 2.89 -38.06 -21.56
C ALA A 640 2.41 -36.62 -21.87
N PRO A 641 2.00 -35.82 -20.87
CA PRO A 641 1.50 -34.48 -21.14
C PRO A 641 2.59 -33.59 -21.75
N GLU A 642 2.25 -32.59 -22.55
CA GLU A 642 3.26 -31.73 -23.19
C GLU A 642 3.84 -30.69 -22.21
N CYS A 643 2.97 -30.06 -21.42
CA CYS A 643 3.31 -29.02 -20.45
C CYS A 643 3.01 -29.44 -19.00
N GLU A 644 3.50 -28.64 -18.04
CA GLU A 644 3.13 -28.77 -16.62
C GLU A 644 1.61 -28.53 -16.48
N MET A 645 0.88 -29.52 -15.95
CA MET A 645 -0.59 -29.46 -15.82
C MET A 645 -1.03 -28.87 -14.47
N VAL A 646 -0.25 -29.13 -13.43
CA VAL A 646 -0.61 -28.80 -12.04
C VAL A 646 0.64 -28.31 -11.33
N ALA A 647 0.49 -27.26 -10.53
CA ALA A 647 1.57 -26.70 -9.76
C ALA A 647 1.42 -27.04 -8.27
N TYR A 648 2.23 -27.98 -7.76
CA TYR A 648 2.19 -28.32 -6.33
C TYR A 648 2.93 -27.30 -5.45
N ARG A 649 2.43 -27.13 -4.23
CA ARG A 649 3.09 -26.39 -3.14
C ARG A 649 4.00 -27.29 -2.30
N SER A 650 3.62 -28.56 -2.16
CA SER A 650 4.34 -29.59 -1.42
C SER A 650 4.09 -30.98 -2.02
N PHE A 651 5.00 -31.92 -1.79
CA PHE A 651 4.81 -33.36 -2.04
C PHE A 651 4.29 -34.14 -0.83
N ASN A 652 4.14 -33.50 0.34
CA ASN A 652 3.68 -34.15 1.56
C ASN A 652 2.38 -34.98 1.40
N PRO A 653 1.35 -34.53 0.65
CA PRO A 653 0.13 -35.33 0.46
C PRO A 653 0.35 -36.66 -0.26
N PHE A 654 1.44 -36.79 -1.03
CA PHE A 654 1.72 -37.99 -1.83
C PHE A 654 2.50 -39.06 -1.05
N PHE A 655 3.27 -38.69 -0.01
CA PHE A 655 4.10 -39.67 0.71
C PHE A 655 3.29 -40.80 1.36
N PRO A 656 2.15 -40.54 2.03
CA PRO A 656 1.32 -41.64 2.57
C PRO A 656 0.82 -42.60 1.48
N LEU A 657 0.55 -42.09 0.27
CA LEU A 657 0.08 -42.91 -0.85
C LEU A 657 1.17 -43.82 -1.41
N LEU A 658 2.44 -43.37 -1.36
CA LEU A 658 3.59 -44.19 -1.75
C LEU A 658 3.81 -45.37 -0.79
N GLU A 659 3.34 -45.30 0.45
CA GLU A 659 3.44 -46.39 1.44
C GLU A 659 2.33 -47.45 1.29
N CYS A 660 1.37 -47.24 0.38
CA CYS A 660 0.26 -48.17 0.14
C CYS A 660 0.64 -49.40 -0.73
N PHE A 661 1.59 -50.22 -0.27
CA PHE A 661 2.13 -51.38 -1.01
C PHE A 661 1.12 -52.45 -1.43
N HIS A 662 -0.07 -52.47 -0.80
CA HIS A 662 -1.14 -53.44 -1.09
C HIS A 662 -2.09 -52.95 -2.19
N THR A 663 -1.96 -51.70 -2.64
CA THR A 663 -2.85 -51.07 -3.63
C THR A 663 -2.04 -50.38 -4.72
N PRO A 664 -1.55 -51.11 -5.73
CA PRO A 664 -0.67 -50.57 -6.78
C PRO A 664 -1.21 -49.34 -7.51
N GLY A 665 -2.51 -49.28 -7.78
CA GLY A 665 -3.13 -48.11 -8.42
C GLY A 665 -2.94 -46.80 -7.63
N VAL A 666 -2.97 -46.86 -6.30
CA VAL A 666 -2.76 -45.71 -5.41
C VAL A 666 -1.31 -45.22 -5.51
N GLN A 667 -0.35 -46.15 -5.41
CA GLN A 667 1.08 -45.83 -5.55
C GLN A 667 1.39 -45.29 -6.95
N LEU A 668 0.76 -45.84 -7.99
CA LEU A 668 0.94 -45.41 -9.37
C LEU A 668 0.52 -43.97 -9.58
N TRP A 669 -0.62 -43.56 -9.03
CA TRP A 669 -1.07 -42.17 -9.15
C TRP A 669 -0.06 -41.20 -8.54
N ALA A 670 0.39 -41.49 -7.31
CA ALA A 670 1.37 -40.66 -6.61
C ALA A 670 2.73 -40.60 -7.35
N ALA A 671 3.24 -41.74 -7.79
CA ALA A 671 4.50 -41.79 -8.54
C ALA A 671 4.37 -41.10 -9.90
N TRP A 672 3.25 -41.25 -10.61
CA TRP A 672 3.01 -40.57 -11.89
C TRP A 672 2.96 -39.06 -11.72
N ALA A 673 2.25 -38.56 -10.71
CA ALA A 673 2.16 -37.13 -10.39
C ALA A 673 3.55 -36.51 -10.13
N MET A 674 4.36 -37.18 -9.30
CA MET A 674 5.74 -36.76 -9.03
C MET A 674 6.63 -36.77 -10.29
N GLN A 675 6.55 -37.83 -11.09
CA GLN A 675 7.31 -37.95 -12.32
C GLN A 675 6.96 -36.84 -13.31
N HIS A 676 5.67 -36.56 -13.48
CA HIS A 676 5.17 -35.53 -14.39
C HIS A 676 5.82 -34.18 -14.10
N VAL A 677 5.64 -33.63 -12.90
CA VAL A 677 6.15 -32.29 -12.56
C VAL A 677 7.67 -32.23 -12.50
N CYS A 678 8.34 -33.30 -12.05
CA CYS A 678 9.81 -33.37 -12.06
C CYS A 678 10.37 -33.42 -13.48
N SER A 679 9.65 -34.01 -14.44
CA SER A 679 10.08 -34.04 -15.84
C SER A 679 9.90 -32.70 -16.54
N LYS A 680 8.85 -31.96 -16.20
CA LYS A 680 8.50 -30.68 -16.85
C LYS A 680 9.21 -29.48 -16.25
N ASN A 681 9.38 -29.44 -14.94
CA ASN A 681 9.99 -28.33 -14.23
C ASN A 681 10.92 -28.84 -13.12
N ALA A 682 11.98 -29.53 -13.56
CA ALA A 682 12.96 -30.16 -12.69
C ALA A 682 13.60 -29.18 -11.69
N THR A 683 13.83 -27.92 -12.09
CA THR A 683 14.47 -26.93 -11.21
C THR A 683 13.66 -26.67 -9.95
N ARG A 684 12.34 -26.50 -10.09
CA ARG A 684 11.43 -26.28 -8.96
C ARG A 684 11.17 -27.57 -8.20
N TYR A 685 10.69 -28.59 -8.90
CA TYR A 685 10.12 -29.77 -8.25
C TYR A 685 11.15 -30.78 -7.77
N CYS A 686 12.31 -30.92 -8.43
CA CYS A 686 13.37 -31.76 -7.86
C CYS A 686 13.97 -31.14 -6.60
N SER A 687 14.11 -29.79 -6.54
CA SER A 687 14.58 -29.13 -5.31
C SER A 687 13.60 -29.37 -4.17
N MET A 688 12.30 -29.10 -4.40
CA MET A 688 11.23 -29.33 -3.42
C MET A 688 11.19 -30.79 -2.94
N LEU A 689 11.20 -31.76 -3.86
CA LEU A 689 11.14 -33.18 -3.51
C LEU A 689 12.37 -33.63 -2.70
N LEU A 690 13.54 -33.04 -2.92
CA LEU A 690 14.74 -33.31 -2.14
C LEU A 690 14.68 -32.70 -0.74
N GLU A 691 14.21 -31.46 -0.64
CA GLU A 691 14.05 -30.72 0.62
C GLU A 691 13.04 -31.40 1.55
N GLU A 692 11.97 -31.98 1.00
CA GLU A 692 10.91 -32.68 1.73
C GLU A 692 11.21 -34.15 2.00
N GLY A 693 12.41 -34.65 1.68
CA GLY A 693 12.81 -36.03 1.98
C GLY A 693 12.32 -37.09 0.99
N GLY A 694 11.78 -36.69 -0.16
CA GLY A 694 11.23 -37.59 -1.17
C GLY A 694 12.24 -38.59 -1.78
N LEU A 695 13.55 -38.31 -1.71
CA LEU A 695 14.58 -39.27 -2.12
C LEU A 695 14.50 -40.57 -1.31
N GLN A 696 14.41 -40.47 0.01
CA GLN A 696 14.38 -41.64 0.91
C GLN A 696 13.10 -42.44 0.68
N GLN A 697 11.98 -41.73 0.50
CA GLN A 697 10.69 -42.34 0.20
C GLN A 697 10.72 -43.11 -1.13
N LEU A 698 11.29 -42.53 -2.18
CA LEU A 698 11.39 -43.19 -3.49
C LEU A 698 12.38 -44.36 -3.50
N GLU A 699 13.50 -44.27 -2.76
CA GLU A 699 14.43 -45.39 -2.57
C GLU A 699 13.76 -46.54 -1.80
N HIS A 700 12.95 -46.23 -0.79
CA HIS A 700 12.16 -47.22 -0.08
C HIS A 700 11.16 -47.92 -1.01
N VAL A 701 10.37 -47.16 -1.77
CA VAL A 701 9.42 -47.71 -2.76
C VAL A 701 10.13 -48.59 -3.80
N HIS A 702 11.28 -48.15 -4.30
CA HIS A 702 12.05 -48.89 -5.30
C HIS A 702 12.56 -50.25 -4.78
N THR A 703 13.04 -50.28 -3.54
CA THR A 703 13.66 -51.47 -2.93
C THR A 703 12.65 -52.41 -2.25
N HIS A 704 11.44 -51.94 -1.93
CA HIS A 704 10.46 -52.74 -1.22
C HIS A 704 9.97 -53.94 -2.07
N PRO A 705 9.86 -55.15 -1.46
CA PRO A 705 9.56 -56.38 -2.19
C PRO A 705 8.12 -56.43 -2.73
N GLN A 706 7.17 -55.78 -2.05
CA GLN A 706 5.76 -55.77 -2.46
C GLN A 706 5.43 -54.69 -3.51
N THR A 707 6.37 -53.81 -3.85
CA THR A 707 6.09 -52.75 -4.84
C THR A 707 5.87 -53.34 -6.22
N HIS A 708 4.75 -52.96 -6.84
CA HIS A 708 4.40 -53.40 -8.19
C HIS A 708 5.44 -52.97 -9.23
N ARG A 709 5.59 -53.76 -10.30
CA ARG A 709 6.59 -53.52 -11.37
C ARG A 709 6.46 -52.12 -11.98
N ASP A 710 5.25 -51.69 -12.30
CA ASP A 710 5.00 -50.41 -12.97
C ASP A 710 5.36 -49.22 -12.06
N VAL A 711 5.06 -49.30 -10.77
CA VAL A 711 5.46 -48.30 -9.76
C VAL A 711 6.99 -48.20 -9.67
N LYS A 712 7.70 -49.34 -9.69
CA LYS A 712 9.17 -49.34 -9.68
C LYS A 712 9.75 -48.61 -10.89
N LEU A 713 9.15 -48.74 -12.07
CA LEU A 713 9.62 -48.05 -13.28
C LEU A 713 9.50 -46.52 -13.15
N LEU A 714 8.37 -46.03 -12.63
CA LEU A 714 8.18 -44.60 -12.37
C LEU A 714 9.15 -44.09 -11.29
N ALA A 715 9.31 -44.83 -10.19
CA ALA A 715 10.24 -44.49 -9.12
C ALA A 715 11.69 -44.35 -9.63
N VAL A 716 12.15 -45.29 -10.46
CA VAL A 716 13.49 -45.21 -11.10
C VAL A 716 13.62 -43.95 -11.94
N SER A 717 12.62 -43.64 -12.77
CA SER A 717 12.65 -42.43 -13.63
C SER A 717 12.72 -41.13 -12.82
N ILE A 718 12.04 -41.06 -11.67
CA ILE A 718 12.12 -39.91 -10.77
C ILE A 718 13.52 -39.85 -10.11
N LEU A 719 14.03 -40.96 -9.60
CA LEU A 719 15.38 -41.04 -9.00
C LEU A 719 16.47 -40.60 -9.98
N GLU A 720 16.42 -41.01 -11.24
CA GLU A 720 17.33 -40.54 -12.28
C GLU A 720 17.22 -39.03 -12.54
N SER A 721 16.00 -38.48 -12.45
CA SER A 721 15.77 -37.04 -12.59
C SER A 721 16.36 -36.26 -11.42
N LEU A 722 16.22 -36.77 -10.19
CA LEU A 722 16.83 -36.22 -8.98
C LEU A 722 18.36 -36.25 -9.05
N GLN A 723 18.94 -37.36 -9.51
CA GLN A 723 20.39 -37.49 -9.70
C GLN A 723 20.92 -36.49 -10.73
N ARG A 724 20.24 -36.37 -11.89
CA ARG A 724 20.57 -35.37 -12.92
C ARG A 724 20.47 -33.93 -12.39
N HIS A 725 19.47 -33.64 -11.56
CA HIS A 725 19.31 -32.32 -10.94
C HIS A 725 20.45 -32.01 -9.97
N ARG A 726 20.78 -32.92 -9.04
CA ARG A 726 21.89 -32.77 -8.08
C ARG A 726 23.24 -32.57 -8.78
N ALA A 727 23.50 -33.33 -9.84
CA ALA A 727 24.73 -33.19 -10.63
C ALA A 727 24.86 -31.80 -11.28
N ARG A 728 23.74 -31.15 -11.63
CA ARG A 728 23.71 -29.81 -12.22
C ARG A 728 23.83 -28.69 -11.19
N THR A 729 23.24 -28.86 -10.01
CA THR A 729 23.17 -27.80 -8.97
C THR A 729 24.30 -27.87 -7.95
N GLY A 730 25.12 -28.92 -7.96
CA GLY A 730 26.26 -29.07 -7.05
C GLY A 730 25.87 -29.28 -5.58
N GLN A 731 24.60 -29.63 -5.30
CA GLN A 731 24.17 -29.97 -3.95
C GLN A 731 24.90 -31.25 -3.47
N PRO A 732 25.69 -31.20 -2.37
CA PRO A 732 26.34 -32.38 -1.84
C PRO A 732 25.28 -33.37 -1.30
N ALA A 733 25.63 -34.66 -1.29
CA ALA A 733 24.82 -35.69 -0.65
C ALA A 733 24.62 -35.30 0.83
N LEU A 734 23.36 -35.14 1.27
CA LEU A 734 23.01 -34.89 2.66
C LEU A 734 23.61 -36.01 3.53
N THR A 735 24.70 -35.71 4.23
CA THR A 735 25.24 -36.57 5.27
C THR A 735 24.28 -36.56 6.45
N HIS A 736 23.82 -37.75 6.83
CA HIS A 736 22.97 -38.03 7.98
C HIS A 736 23.33 -37.20 9.23
N THR A 737 22.39 -36.40 9.70
CA THR A 737 22.25 -36.10 11.12
C THR A 737 20.88 -36.54 11.57
N SER A 738 20.82 -37.70 12.21
CA SER A 738 19.69 -38.18 12.98
C SER A 738 19.37 -37.18 14.10
N ARG A 739 18.39 -36.30 13.88
CA ARG A 739 17.67 -35.64 14.98
C ARG A 739 16.55 -36.58 15.40
N CYS A 740 16.76 -37.30 16.51
CA CYS A 740 15.65 -37.90 17.24
C CYS A 740 14.64 -36.79 17.62
N PRO A 741 13.33 -37.04 17.52
CA PRO A 741 12.34 -36.19 18.18
C PRO A 741 12.50 -36.32 19.72
N PRO A 742 12.17 -35.28 20.50
CA PRO A 742 12.14 -35.42 21.95
C PRO A 742 11.02 -36.41 22.33
N PRO A 743 11.21 -37.21 23.40
CA PRO A 743 10.18 -38.11 23.88
C PRO A 743 8.96 -37.29 24.37
N GLN A 744 7.78 -37.85 24.13
CA GLN A 744 6.46 -37.30 24.48
C GLN A 744 6.34 -36.84 25.93
#